data_AF-A0A258M0P7-F1
#
_entry.id   AF-A0A258M0P7-F1
#
_cell.length_a   1.000
_cell.length_b   1.000
_cell.length_c   1.000
_cell.angle_alpha   90.00
_cell.angle_beta   90.00
_cell.angle_gamma   90.00
#
_symmetry.space_group_name_H-M   'P 1'
#
loop_
_entity.id
_entity.type
_entity.pdbx_description
1 polymer ?
#
loop_
_entity_poly.entity_id
_entity_poly.type
_entity_poly.pdbx_seq_one_letter_code
_entity_poly.pdbx_strand_id
1 'polypeptide(L)'
;MNKPRAASNITDAASLRAAREVAYDDFRKTQVVGRLTKQLTKMSDQVLAHLWSSCGLNNEASLIAVGGYGRNALFPHSDIDILILLPAEEKNALALSKQVEQFIASCWDMGLEIGSSVRNTAECMSESEQDVTVRTSLLEARFLCGNRQLFKDFEKAFEAAMDPKSFFQAKLAEQIQRHYKYQDTPYSLEPNCKESPGGLRDLQVISWVSKAAHLGNTFKDLSLAGLVTQRELTELNRNQRFLETLRANLHLLAKRRQDVLAFDLQAPLAAAMGMKEESSRLASEAIMRRYYWAAKAVNQLNDVLLQNIEALLFPQESKTTHAIGGEGNECFIERQGVLDITDPQLFQKHPEQILRTFLVFAQTANVKSLSATIFRALYNARQKMDSKWRKDPVNRALFIEILKEPEGVSRAFQLMNRTSVLGRYLPAFRKIVGQMQHDLFHVYTVDQHILMVLRNVRRFMVVEHTHEFPFCSSLIAHFEKPWLLVIAALFHDIAKGRGGDHSELGKADMRKFAKDHGLDKADTELLVWLVAEHLNMSQVAQKQDITDPEVVQAFAKKVGDERHLTALYLLTVADVRGTSPKVWNAWKGKLLEDLYRVTLRVLGGAKPDASSELAQHQEGSRAKLRLYAIEDSAYENLWKQLDVAFFLRQDAADIAWLTRHL
;
A
#
# COMPACT_ATOMS: atom_id res chain seq x y z
N MET A 1 24.93 -41.60 -19.30
CA MET A 1 24.61 -42.48 -18.17
C MET A 1 24.94 -41.75 -16.87
N ASN A 2 23.91 -41.32 -16.15
CA ASN A 2 23.80 -41.19 -14.68
C ASN A 2 22.57 -40.33 -14.38
N LYS A 3 21.40 -40.98 -14.34
CA LYS A 3 20.19 -40.43 -13.73
C LYS A 3 20.43 -40.37 -12.21
N PRO A 4 20.09 -39.28 -11.49
CA PRO A 4 20.07 -39.35 -10.05
C PRO A 4 18.89 -40.24 -9.62
N ARG A 5 19.23 -41.45 -9.15
CA ARG A 5 18.39 -42.28 -8.28
C ARG A 5 18.22 -41.55 -6.95
N ALA A 6 17.09 -40.91 -6.74
CA ALA A 6 16.56 -40.57 -5.41
C ALA A 6 15.05 -40.30 -5.51
N ALA A 7 14.30 -41.28 -6.00
CA ALA A 7 12.93 -41.45 -5.55
C ALA A 7 13.00 -42.49 -4.43
N SER A 8 13.49 -42.07 -3.27
CA SER A 8 13.31 -42.82 -2.02
C SER A 8 11.82 -42.98 -1.79
N ASN A 9 11.35 -44.20 -1.51
CA ASN A 9 9.96 -44.46 -1.11
C ASN A 9 9.65 -43.60 0.12
N ILE A 10 8.93 -42.49 -0.06
CA ILE A 10 8.45 -41.66 1.04
C ILE A 10 7.41 -42.50 1.77
N THR A 11 7.78 -43.00 2.93
CA THR A 11 7.01 -44.01 3.69
C THR A 11 6.67 -43.52 5.10
N ASP A 12 7.33 -42.45 5.56
CA ASP A 12 7.13 -41.84 6.87
C ASP A 12 7.46 -40.33 6.85
N ALA A 13 7.15 -39.64 7.95
CA ALA A 13 7.40 -38.21 8.09
C ALA A 13 8.89 -37.83 8.02
N ALA A 14 9.80 -38.75 8.36
CA ALA A 14 11.24 -38.51 8.31
C ALA A 14 11.76 -38.49 6.86
N SER A 15 11.37 -39.47 6.06
CA SER A 15 11.69 -39.59 4.63
C SER A 15 11.07 -38.46 3.82
N LEU A 16 9.86 -38.00 4.15
CA LEU A 16 9.26 -36.81 3.52
C LEU A 16 10.08 -35.55 3.81
N ARG A 17 10.46 -35.32 5.07
CA ARG A 17 11.31 -34.18 5.47
C ARG A 17 12.66 -34.21 4.75
N ALA A 18 13.31 -35.36 4.68
CA ALA A 18 14.58 -35.52 3.97
C ALA A 18 14.45 -35.21 2.47
N ALA A 19 13.38 -35.69 1.81
CA ALA A 19 13.13 -35.40 0.40
C ALA A 19 12.89 -33.90 0.15
N ARG A 20 12.16 -33.21 1.05
CA ARG A 20 11.95 -31.76 0.99
C ARG A 20 13.26 -30.98 1.13
N GLU A 21 14.13 -31.35 2.07
CA GLU A 21 15.44 -30.68 2.23
C GLU A 21 16.32 -30.80 0.99
N VAL A 22 16.31 -31.94 0.29
CA VAL A 22 17.02 -32.09 -0.99
C VAL A 22 16.50 -31.09 -2.04
N ALA A 23 15.19 -30.89 -2.12
CA ALA A 23 14.59 -29.89 -3.01
C ALA A 23 14.94 -28.46 -2.59
N TYR A 24 14.99 -28.18 -1.28
CA TYR A 24 15.42 -26.88 -0.75
C TYR A 24 16.88 -26.58 -1.08
N ASP A 25 17.77 -27.57 -0.97
CA ASP A 25 19.19 -27.42 -1.33
C ASP A 25 19.42 -27.19 -2.83
N ASP A 26 18.67 -27.87 -3.71
CA ASP A 26 18.69 -27.57 -5.15
C ASP A 26 18.19 -26.14 -5.42
N PHE A 27 17.13 -25.71 -4.73
CA PHE A 27 16.62 -24.35 -4.86
C PHE A 27 17.62 -23.29 -4.37
N ARG A 28 18.23 -23.47 -3.19
CA ARG A 28 19.23 -22.53 -2.66
C ARG A 28 20.36 -22.28 -3.67
N LYS A 29 20.76 -23.31 -4.42
CA LYS A 29 21.80 -23.24 -5.46
C LYS A 29 21.31 -22.65 -6.79
N THR A 30 20.11 -23.02 -7.24
CA THR A 30 19.64 -22.71 -8.61
C THR A 30 18.70 -21.51 -8.68
N GLN A 31 18.02 -21.18 -7.59
CA GLN A 31 16.97 -20.16 -7.48
C GLN A 31 15.81 -20.38 -8.47
N VAL A 32 15.62 -21.59 -9.01
CA VAL A 32 14.54 -21.93 -9.95
C VAL A 32 13.28 -22.32 -9.19
N VAL A 33 12.51 -21.33 -8.75
CA VAL A 33 11.32 -21.55 -7.89
C VAL A 33 10.27 -22.48 -8.51
N GLY A 34 10.04 -22.40 -9.82
CA GLY A 34 9.07 -23.28 -10.50
C GLY A 34 9.49 -24.77 -10.52
N ARG A 35 10.78 -25.08 -10.34
CA ARG A 35 11.24 -26.46 -10.13
C ARG A 35 10.94 -26.90 -8.71
N LEU A 36 11.26 -26.05 -7.73
CA LEU A 36 10.99 -26.29 -6.32
C LEU A 36 9.51 -26.61 -6.08
N THR A 37 8.61 -25.73 -6.52
CA THR A 37 7.17 -25.90 -6.25
C THR A 37 6.63 -27.19 -6.88
N LYS A 38 7.06 -27.52 -8.11
CA LYS A 38 6.69 -28.78 -8.77
C LYS A 38 7.20 -30.02 -8.04
N GLN A 39 8.43 -29.99 -7.51
CA GLN A 39 8.98 -31.09 -6.73
C GLN A 39 8.19 -31.30 -5.44
N LEU A 40 7.93 -30.22 -4.70
CA LEU A 40 7.14 -30.28 -3.45
C LEU A 40 5.72 -30.77 -3.73
N THR A 41 5.04 -30.22 -4.75
CA THR A 41 3.70 -30.67 -5.14
C THR A 41 3.70 -32.16 -5.50
N LYS A 42 4.65 -32.62 -6.32
CA LYS A 42 4.72 -34.03 -6.72
C LYS A 42 4.94 -34.97 -5.54
N MET A 43 5.82 -34.60 -4.60
CA MET A 43 6.04 -35.39 -3.38
C MET A 43 4.77 -35.48 -2.54
N SER A 44 4.07 -34.36 -2.35
CA SER A 44 2.80 -34.32 -1.63
C SER A 44 1.70 -35.12 -2.34
N ASP A 45 1.56 -35.02 -3.66
CA ASP A 45 0.59 -35.79 -4.45
C ASP A 45 0.79 -37.29 -4.26
N GLN A 46 2.04 -37.76 -4.29
CA GLN A 46 2.40 -39.17 -4.13
C GLN A 46 2.06 -39.69 -2.72
N VAL A 47 2.39 -38.92 -1.69
CA VAL A 47 2.08 -39.26 -0.30
C VAL A 47 0.57 -39.31 -0.08
N LEU A 48 -0.16 -38.28 -0.51
CA LEU A 48 -1.62 -38.23 -0.37
C LEU A 48 -2.30 -39.39 -1.09
N ALA A 49 -1.90 -39.71 -2.33
CA ALA A 49 -2.46 -40.84 -3.06
C ALA A 49 -2.18 -42.19 -2.39
N HIS A 50 -0.99 -42.35 -1.78
CA HIS A 50 -0.65 -43.56 -1.04
C HIS A 50 -1.48 -43.72 0.23
N LEU A 51 -1.61 -42.66 1.03
CA LEU A 51 -2.45 -42.66 2.24
C LEU A 51 -3.93 -42.90 1.87
N TRP A 52 -4.42 -42.24 0.83
CA TRP A 52 -5.78 -42.39 0.31
C TRP A 52 -6.10 -43.85 -0.05
N SER A 53 -5.19 -44.49 -0.78
CA SER A 53 -5.35 -45.90 -1.16
C SER A 53 -5.28 -46.84 0.04
N SER A 54 -4.44 -46.54 1.03
CA SER A 54 -4.27 -47.36 2.24
C SER A 54 -5.53 -47.33 3.13
N CYS A 55 -6.30 -46.24 3.07
CA CYS A 55 -7.60 -46.11 3.73
C CYS A 55 -8.77 -46.69 2.90
N GLY A 56 -8.53 -47.23 1.69
CA GLY A 56 -9.57 -47.88 0.88
C GLY A 56 -10.58 -46.94 0.21
N LEU A 57 -10.22 -45.69 -0.05
CA LEU A 57 -11.13 -44.65 -0.58
C LEU A 57 -11.16 -44.54 -2.12
N ASN A 58 -10.47 -45.40 -2.85
CA ASN A 58 -10.15 -45.22 -4.28
C ASN A 58 -11.34 -45.12 -5.24
N ASN A 59 -12.50 -45.71 -4.93
CA ASN A 59 -13.60 -45.83 -5.89
C ASN A 59 -14.86 -45.06 -5.50
N GLU A 60 -15.01 -44.68 -4.23
CA GLU A 60 -16.25 -44.12 -3.70
C GLU A 60 -16.19 -42.59 -3.53
N ALA A 61 -15.01 -42.03 -3.28
CA ALA A 61 -14.81 -40.59 -3.12
C ALA A 61 -13.70 -40.06 -4.04
N SER A 62 -13.60 -38.74 -4.20
CA SER A 62 -12.48 -38.10 -4.90
C SER A 62 -11.64 -37.27 -3.95
N LEU A 63 -10.32 -37.36 -4.10
CA LEU A 63 -9.39 -36.45 -3.48
C LEU A 63 -8.96 -35.39 -4.48
N ILE A 64 -9.16 -34.13 -4.11
CA ILE A 64 -8.96 -32.97 -4.98
C ILE A 64 -8.05 -31.99 -4.25
N ALA A 65 -7.01 -31.50 -4.92
CA ALA A 65 -6.22 -30.36 -4.43
C ALA A 65 -6.95 -29.06 -4.79
N VAL A 66 -6.98 -28.09 -3.87
CA VAL A 66 -7.62 -26.78 -4.10
C VAL A 66 -6.66 -25.63 -3.78
N GLY A 67 -7.04 -24.41 -4.12
CA GLY A 67 -6.24 -23.21 -3.90
C GLY A 67 -4.81 -23.28 -4.47
N GLY A 68 -3.84 -22.78 -3.69
CA GLY A 68 -2.43 -22.73 -4.11
C GLY A 68 -1.82 -24.10 -4.41
N TYR A 69 -2.25 -25.15 -3.69
CA TYR A 69 -1.82 -26.53 -3.94
C TYR A 69 -2.43 -27.09 -5.24
N GLY A 70 -3.71 -26.81 -5.48
CA GLY A 70 -4.41 -27.12 -6.74
C GLY A 70 -3.70 -26.53 -7.97
N ARG A 71 -3.20 -25.29 -7.86
CA ARG A 71 -2.43 -24.60 -8.91
C ARG A 71 -0.99 -25.12 -9.11
N ASN A 72 -0.56 -26.16 -8.40
CA ASN A 72 0.84 -26.65 -8.39
C ASN A 72 1.87 -25.60 -7.91
N ALA A 73 1.45 -24.75 -6.97
CA ALA A 73 2.26 -23.67 -6.42
C ALA A 73 2.55 -23.89 -4.93
N LEU A 74 2.97 -25.10 -4.55
CA LEU A 74 3.31 -25.44 -3.17
C LEU A 74 4.70 -24.88 -2.82
N PHE A 75 4.76 -23.89 -1.93
CA PHE A 75 6.01 -23.31 -1.43
C PHE A 75 6.47 -24.05 -0.16
N PRO A 76 7.75 -23.90 0.25
CA PRO A 76 8.19 -24.35 1.58
C PRO A 76 7.25 -23.82 2.67
N HIS A 77 6.95 -24.62 3.69
CA HIS A 77 6.07 -24.21 4.81
C HIS A 77 4.71 -23.62 4.39
N SER A 78 4.15 -24.08 3.27
CA SER A 78 2.78 -23.73 2.87
C SER A 78 1.84 -24.89 3.14
N ASP A 79 0.62 -24.52 3.52
CA ASP A 79 -0.48 -25.42 3.78
C ASP A 79 -0.84 -26.23 2.51
N ILE A 80 -1.37 -27.44 2.73
CA ILE A 80 -1.86 -28.34 1.69
C ILE A 80 -3.38 -28.36 1.78
N ASP A 81 -4.04 -27.57 0.93
CA ASP A 81 -5.50 -27.49 0.90
C ASP A 81 -6.11 -28.58 0.01
N ILE A 82 -7.00 -29.39 0.57
CA ILE A 82 -7.67 -30.49 -0.10
C ILE A 82 -9.20 -30.45 0.09
N LEU A 83 -9.90 -30.92 -0.94
CA LEU A 83 -11.32 -31.25 -0.91
C LEU A 83 -11.47 -32.77 -1.03
N ILE A 84 -12.15 -33.36 -0.06
CA ILE A 84 -12.62 -34.74 -0.09
C ILE A 84 -14.07 -34.67 -0.58
N LEU A 85 -14.26 -35.02 -1.85
CA LEU A 85 -15.56 -34.99 -2.51
C LEU A 85 -16.26 -36.33 -2.34
N LEU A 86 -17.39 -36.32 -1.63
CA LEU A 86 -18.20 -37.49 -1.31
C LEU A 86 -19.34 -37.71 -2.33
N PRO A 87 -19.88 -38.94 -2.44
CA PRO A 87 -21.12 -39.20 -3.17
C PRO A 87 -22.29 -38.34 -2.68
N ALA A 88 -23.24 -38.06 -3.57
CA ALA A 88 -24.44 -37.28 -3.21
C ALA A 88 -25.39 -38.03 -2.26
N GLU A 89 -25.41 -39.36 -2.31
CA GLU A 89 -26.27 -40.16 -1.44
C GLU A 89 -25.71 -40.20 -0.01
N GLU A 90 -26.45 -39.63 0.94
CA GLU A 90 -26.04 -39.48 2.34
C GLU A 90 -25.62 -40.79 3.00
N LYS A 91 -26.31 -41.90 2.68
CA LYS A 91 -25.97 -43.23 3.18
C LYS A 91 -24.56 -43.68 2.74
N ASN A 92 -24.20 -43.42 1.49
CA ASN A 92 -22.89 -43.78 0.94
C ASN A 92 -21.82 -42.84 1.50
N ALA A 93 -22.13 -41.55 1.66
CA ALA A 93 -21.24 -40.59 2.31
C ALA A 93 -20.93 -40.98 3.76
N LEU A 94 -21.96 -41.34 4.55
CA LEU A 94 -21.83 -41.74 5.95
C LEU A 94 -21.00 -43.02 6.10
N ALA A 95 -21.14 -43.96 5.16
CA ALA A 95 -20.35 -45.20 5.14
C ALA A 95 -18.84 -44.96 4.98
N LEU A 96 -18.42 -43.79 4.49
CA LEU A 96 -17.01 -43.42 4.30
C LEU A 96 -16.41 -42.61 5.47
N SER A 97 -17.23 -42.17 6.43
CA SER A 97 -16.79 -41.22 7.49
C SER A 97 -15.54 -41.72 8.23
N LYS A 98 -15.53 -42.99 8.62
CA LYS A 98 -14.41 -43.58 9.36
C LYS A 98 -13.13 -43.64 8.53
N GLN A 99 -13.22 -43.99 7.24
CA GLN A 99 -12.04 -44.00 6.36
C GLN A 99 -11.52 -42.59 6.10
N VAL A 100 -12.42 -41.59 5.98
CA VAL A 100 -12.05 -40.18 5.82
C VAL A 100 -11.33 -39.66 7.08
N GLU A 101 -11.86 -39.93 8.27
CA GLU A 101 -11.21 -39.57 9.54
C GLU A 101 -9.82 -40.20 9.66
N GLN A 102 -9.71 -41.50 9.33
CA GLN A 102 -8.43 -42.21 9.34
C GLN A 102 -7.44 -41.62 8.33
N PHE A 103 -7.90 -41.23 7.15
CA PHE A 103 -7.07 -40.59 6.13
C PHE A 103 -6.53 -39.24 6.60
N ILE A 104 -7.39 -38.39 7.18
CA ILE A 104 -6.99 -37.08 7.72
C ILE A 104 -5.98 -37.26 8.85
N ALA A 105 -6.23 -38.17 9.79
CA ALA A 105 -5.30 -38.49 10.87
C ALA A 105 -3.94 -38.96 10.32
N SER A 106 -3.96 -39.85 9.31
CA SER A 106 -2.72 -40.36 8.69
C SER A 106 -1.93 -39.25 7.98
N CYS A 107 -2.59 -38.23 7.43
CA CYS A 107 -1.91 -37.08 6.84
C CYS A 107 -1.15 -36.26 7.90
N TRP A 108 -1.76 -36.05 9.07
CA TRP A 108 -1.11 -35.38 10.20
C TRP A 108 0.06 -36.20 10.76
N ASP A 109 -0.10 -37.51 10.88
CA ASP A 109 0.99 -38.43 11.31
C ASP A 109 2.18 -38.40 10.35
N MET A 110 1.93 -38.17 9.06
CA MET A 110 2.94 -37.99 8.01
C MET A 110 3.60 -36.59 8.05
N GLY A 111 3.15 -35.69 8.92
CA GLY A 111 3.65 -34.32 9.06
C GLY A 111 3.18 -33.38 7.95
N LEU A 112 2.03 -33.66 7.33
CA LEU A 112 1.38 -32.76 6.38
C LEU A 112 0.46 -31.80 7.14
N GLU A 113 0.69 -30.49 6.98
CA GLU A 113 -0.25 -29.46 7.41
C GLU A 113 -1.38 -29.36 6.38
N ILE A 114 -2.45 -30.15 6.58
CA ILE A 114 -3.60 -30.20 5.67
C ILE A 114 -4.73 -29.27 6.12
N GLY A 115 -5.20 -28.44 5.19
CA GLY A 115 -6.51 -27.79 5.27
C GLY A 115 -7.51 -28.65 4.49
N SER A 116 -8.49 -29.26 5.18
CA SER A 116 -9.42 -30.20 4.52
C SER A 116 -10.88 -29.74 4.62
N SER A 117 -11.60 -29.80 3.50
CA SER A 117 -13.06 -29.76 3.47
C SER A 117 -13.61 -31.10 2.99
N VAL A 118 -14.65 -31.62 3.65
CA VAL A 118 -15.34 -32.86 3.29
C VAL A 118 -16.77 -32.49 2.88
N ARG A 119 -17.10 -32.64 1.60
CA ARG A 119 -18.36 -32.15 1.02
C ARG A 119 -18.82 -33.02 -0.13
N ASN A 120 -20.12 -33.04 -0.43
CA ASN A 120 -20.63 -33.46 -1.73
C ASN A 120 -20.70 -32.26 -2.71
N THR A 121 -21.09 -32.51 -3.96
CA THR A 121 -21.18 -31.45 -4.99
C THR A 121 -22.17 -30.34 -4.62
N ALA A 122 -23.34 -30.68 -4.07
CA ALA A 122 -24.37 -29.69 -3.73
C ALA A 122 -23.91 -28.76 -2.59
N GLU A 123 -23.25 -29.33 -1.58
CA GLU A 123 -22.63 -28.56 -0.49
C GLU A 123 -21.51 -27.66 -1.01
N CYS A 124 -20.68 -28.15 -1.95
CA CYS A 124 -19.67 -27.30 -2.59
C CYS A 124 -20.29 -26.10 -3.31
N MET A 125 -21.41 -26.28 -4.02
CA MET A 125 -22.09 -25.18 -4.72
C MET A 125 -22.66 -24.18 -3.70
N SER A 126 -23.40 -24.66 -2.70
CA SER A 126 -23.99 -23.83 -1.64
C SER A 126 -22.95 -22.96 -0.92
N GLU A 127 -21.83 -23.56 -0.53
CA GLU A 127 -20.73 -22.84 0.15
C GLU A 127 -20.04 -21.83 -0.79
N SER A 128 -19.90 -22.18 -2.08
CA SER A 128 -19.30 -21.28 -3.06
C SER A 128 -20.17 -20.06 -3.36
N GLU A 129 -21.50 -20.20 -3.31
CA GLU A 129 -22.45 -19.10 -3.48
C GLU A 129 -22.32 -18.09 -2.33
N GLN A 130 -22.15 -18.59 -1.11
CA GLN A 130 -22.07 -17.80 0.12
C GLN A 130 -20.71 -17.13 0.33
N ASP A 131 -19.59 -17.76 -0.09
CA ASP A 131 -18.24 -17.25 0.11
C ASP A 131 -17.39 -17.26 -1.17
N VAL A 132 -17.00 -16.07 -1.63
CA VAL A 132 -16.11 -15.90 -2.79
C VAL A 132 -14.73 -16.52 -2.58
N THR A 133 -14.27 -16.67 -1.33
CA THR A 133 -13.00 -17.33 -0.97
C THR A 133 -13.08 -18.83 -1.26
N VAL A 134 -14.18 -19.48 -0.85
CA VAL A 134 -14.45 -20.89 -1.17
C VAL A 134 -14.56 -21.07 -2.68
N ARG A 135 -15.33 -20.20 -3.36
CA ARG A 135 -15.47 -20.22 -4.82
C ARG A 135 -14.13 -20.08 -5.54
N THR A 136 -13.26 -19.16 -5.06
CA THR A 136 -11.91 -18.99 -5.59
C THR A 136 -11.07 -20.26 -5.41
N SER A 137 -11.16 -20.91 -4.24
CA SER A 137 -10.43 -22.16 -3.96
C SER A 137 -10.87 -23.31 -4.87
N LEU A 138 -12.18 -23.48 -5.07
CA LEU A 138 -12.78 -24.48 -5.95
C LEU A 138 -12.47 -24.23 -7.43
N LEU A 139 -12.35 -22.97 -7.86
CA LEU A 139 -11.90 -22.62 -9.22
C LEU A 139 -10.50 -23.18 -9.52
N GLU A 140 -9.68 -23.43 -8.49
CA GLU A 140 -8.34 -24.01 -8.60
C GLU A 140 -8.31 -25.53 -8.37
N ALA A 141 -9.46 -26.19 -8.38
CA ALA A 141 -9.57 -27.62 -8.18
C ALA A 141 -8.71 -28.41 -9.18
N ARG A 142 -7.96 -29.37 -8.66
CA ARG A 142 -7.14 -30.33 -9.43
C ARG A 142 -7.32 -31.72 -8.87
N PHE A 143 -7.82 -32.62 -9.69
CA PHE A 143 -7.94 -34.04 -9.35
C PHE A 143 -6.59 -34.65 -8.95
N LEU A 144 -6.54 -35.33 -7.80
CA LEU A 144 -5.40 -36.12 -7.36
C LEU A 144 -5.64 -37.61 -7.62
N CYS A 145 -6.65 -38.19 -6.98
CA CYS A 145 -7.00 -39.60 -7.07
C CYS A 145 -8.45 -39.86 -6.63
N GLY A 146 -8.92 -41.10 -6.76
CA GLY A 146 -10.28 -41.49 -6.39
C GLY A 146 -11.24 -41.61 -7.59
N ASN A 147 -12.53 -41.39 -7.33
CA ASN A 147 -13.59 -41.50 -8.32
C ASN A 147 -13.56 -40.35 -9.35
N ARG A 148 -12.91 -40.58 -10.49
CA ARG A 148 -12.78 -39.55 -11.54
C ARG A 148 -14.11 -39.06 -12.12
N GLN A 149 -15.17 -39.86 -12.12
CA GLN A 149 -16.47 -39.42 -12.65
C GLN A 149 -17.10 -38.39 -11.71
N LEU A 150 -17.06 -38.64 -10.40
CA LEU A 150 -17.54 -37.71 -9.38
C LEU A 150 -16.86 -36.32 -9.49
N PHE A 151 -15.54 -36.30 -9.73
CA PHE A 151 -14.82 -35.05 -9.98
C PHE A 151 -15.30 -34.31 -11.24
N LYS A 152 -15.50 -35.02 -12.36
CA LYS A 152 -15.99 -34.41 -13.61
C LYS A 152 -17.40 -33.83 -13.45
N ASP A 153 -18.26 -34.52 -12.72
CA ASP A 153 -19.62 -34.06 -12.45
C ASP A 153 -19.61 -32.79 -11.60
N PHE A 154 -18.70 -32.72 -10.60
CA PHE A 154 -18.43 -31.50 -9.85
C PHE A 154 -17.91 -30.36 -10.73
N GLU A 155 -16.89 -30.60 -11.56
CA GLU A 155 -16.33 -29.56 -12.46
C GLU A 155 -17.41 -28.98 -13.37
N LYS A 156 -18.24 -29.84 -13.96
CA LYS A 156 -19.35 -29.44 -14.83
C LYS A 156 -20.39 -28.61 -14.07
N ALA A 157 -20.76 -29.03 -12.86
CA ALA A 157 -21.70 -28.28 -12.02
C ALA A 157 -21.13 -26.91 -11.62
N PHE A 158 -19.85 -26.86 -11.23
CA PHE A 158 -19.17 -25.62 -10.84
C PHE A 158 -19.03 -24.64 -12.00
N GLU A 159 -18.66 -25.13 -13.19
CA GLU A 159 -18.57 -24.32 -14.40
C GLU A 159 -19.94 -23.75 -14.80
N ALA A 160 -21.00 -24.57 -14.73
CA ALA A 160 -22.36 -24.13 -15.03
C ALA A 160 -22.90 -23.08 -14.04
N ALA A 161 -22.49 -23.13 -12.77
CA ALA A 161 -22.91 -22.20 -11.73
C ALA A 161 -22.10 -20.89 -11.72
N MET A 162 -20.97 -20.83 -12.44
CA MET A 162 -20.08 -19.66 -12.42
C MET A 162 -20.68 -18.49 -13.22
N ASP A 163 -21.06 -17.41 -12.54
CA ASP A 163 -21.29 -16.12 -13.18
C ASP A 163 -19.99 -15.29 -13.19
N PRO A 164 -19.33 -15.10 -14.36
CA PRO A 164 -18.08 -14.36 -14.44
C PRO A 164 -18.23 -12.89 -14.05
N LYS A 165 -19.41 -12.27 -14.25
CA LYS A 165 -19.62 -10.85 -13.92
C LYS A 165 -19.66 -10.64 -12.42
N SER A 166 -20.51 -11.40 -11.72
CA SER A 166 -20.59 -11.35 -10.25
C SER A 166 -19.26 -11.75 -9.61
N PHE A 167 -18.57 -12.77 -10.15
CA PHE A 167 -17.26 -13.16 -9.64
C PHE A 167 -16.21 -12.05 -9.81
N PHE A 168 -16.15 -11.41 -10.98
CA PHE A 168 -15.24 -10.30 -11.23
C PHE A 168 -15.47 -9.15 -10.23
N GLN A 169 -16.71 -8.71 -10.05
CA GLN A 169 -17.06 -7.64 -9.12
C GLN A 169 -16.69 -7.99 -7.67
N ALA A 170 -16.98 -9.23 -7.25
CA ALA A 170 -16.61 -9.71 -5.92
C ALA A 170 -15.08 -9.72 -5.71
N LYS A 171 -14.31 -10.18 -6.70
CA LYS A 171 -12.84 -10.17 -6.63
C LYS A 171 -12.25 -8.77 -6.63
N LEU A 172 -12.85 -7.84 -7.38
CA LEU A 172 -12.44 -6.43 -7.37
C LEU A 172 -12.68 -5.80 -5.99
N ALA A 173 -13.83 -6.07 -5.37
CA ALA A 173 -14.13 -5.61 -4.01
C ALA A 173 -13.16 -6.18 -2.97
N GLU A 174 -12.87 -7.49 -3.02
CA GLU A 174 -11.86 -8.13 -2.13
C GLU A 174 -10.48 -7.49 -2.32
N GLN A 175 -10.07 -7.20 -3.57
CA GLN A 175 -8.80 -6.55 -3.84
C GLN A 175 -8.74 -5.13 -3.25
N ILE A 176 -9.79 -4.31 -3.43
CA ILE A 176 -9.84 -2.95 -2.87
C ILE A 176 -9.71 -2.99 -1.35
N GLN A 177 -10.45 -3.86 -0.67
CA GLN A 177 -10.36 -4.03 0.78
C GLN A 177 -8.97 -4.47 1.23
N ARG A 178 -8.37 -5.45 0.53
CA ARG A 178 -7.01 -5.92 0.79
C ARG A 178 -6.00 -4.79 0.62
N HIS A 179 -6.05 -4.03 -0.47
CA HIS A 179 -5.14 -2.91 -0.72
C HIS A 179 -5.26 -1.84 0.37
N TYR A 180 -6.49 -1.50 0.80
CA TYR A 180 -6.73 -0.57 1.90
C TYR A 180 -6.08 -1.03 3.23
N LYS A 181 -6.16 -2.32 3.55
CA LYS A 181 -5.48 -2.90 4.73
C LYS A 181 -3.96 -2.65 4.72
N TYR A 182 -3.36 -2.53 3.54
CA TYR A 182 -1.95 -2.22 3.34
C TYR A 182 -1.70 -0.77 2.89
N GLN A 183 -2.58 0.16 3.28
CA GLN A 183 -2.43 1.61 3.04
C GLN A 183 -2.32 1.98 1.56
N ASP A 184 -2.86 1.14 0.68
CA ASP A 184 -2.91 1.33 -0.77
C ASP A 184 -1.54 1.63 -1.41
N THR A 185 -0.47 1.06 -0.86
CA THR A 185 0.89 1.28 -1.36
C THR A 185 1.78 0.03 -1.36
N PRO A 186 2.57 -0.21 -2.43
CA PRO A 186 3.62 -1.22 -2.41
C PRO A 186 4.87 -0.77 -1.64
N TYR A 187 4.95 0.50 -1.24
CA TYR A 187 6.18 1.14 -0.76
C TYR A 187 6.34 1.15 0.77
N SER A 188 5.76 0.15 1.45
CA SER A 188 6.04 -0.12 2.86
C SER A 188 7.49 -0.58 3.04
N LEU A 189 8.13 -0.28 4.17
CA LEU A 189 9.47 -0.77 4.51
C LEU A 189 9.48 -2.25 4.93
N GLU A 190 8.35 -2.76 5.41
CA GLU A 190 8.12 -4.19 5.68
C GLU A 190 6.87 -4.68 4.93
N PRO A 191 6.92 -4.74 3.58
CA PRO A 191 5.77 -5.08 2.76
C PRO A 191 5.48 -6.57 2.79
N ASN A 192 4.24 -6.95 2.50
CA ASN A 192 3.84 -8.33 2.31
C ASN A 192 3.97 -8.70 0.82
N CYS A 193 4.87 -9.63 0.48
CA CYS A 193 5.13 -10.02 -0.91
C CYS A 193 3.96 -10.70 -1.62
N LYS A 194 2.98 -11.19 -0.84
CA LYS A 194 1.78 -11.84 -1.34
C LYS A 194 0.60 -10.89 -1.39
N GLU A 195 0.29 -10.20 -0.29
CA GLU A 195 -0.99 -9.52 -0.10
C GLU A 195 -0.96 -8.00 -0.32
N SER A 196 0.20 -7.34 -0.20
CA SER A 196 0.30 -5.90 -0.48
C SER A 196 0.01 -5.58 -1.95
N PRO A 197 -0.40 -4.35 -2.31
CA PRO A 197 -0.52 -3.92 -3.70
C PRO A 197 0.75 -4.24 -4.49
N GLY A 198 0.60 -4.80 -5.69
CA GLY A 198 1.73 -5.30 -6.48
C GLY A 198 2.30 -6.66 -6.05
N GLY A 199 1.71 -7.32 -5.05
CA GLY A 199 2.11 -8.64 -4.59
C GLY A 199 1.58 -9.78 -5.47
N LEU A 200 1.92 -11.03 -5.09
CA LEU A 200 1.49 -12.23 -5.83
C LEU A 200 -0.03 -12.37 -5.95
N ARG A 201 -0.79 -11.87 -4.98
CA ARG A 201 -2.25 -11.95 -5.00
C ARG A 201 -2.86 -11.12 -6.12
N ASP A 202 -2.27 -9.98 -6.51
CA ASP A 202 -2.74 -9.20 -7.66
C ASP A 202 -2.65 -10.02 -8.96
N LEU A 203 -1.52 -10.71 -9.17
CA LEU A 203 -1.33 -11.62 -10.31
C LEU A 203 -2.31 -12.80 -10.31
N GLN A 204 -2.63 -13.31 -9.11
CA GLN A 204 -3.60 -14.39 -8.94
C GLN A 204 -5.02 -13.92 -9.25
N VAL A 205 -5.40 -12.72 -8.81
CA VAL A 205 -6.72 -12.14 -9.13
C VAL A 205 -6.91 -12.07 -10.65
N ILE A 206 -5.93 -11.56 -11.40
CA ILE A 206 -5.97 -11.54 -12.86
C ILE A 206 -6.21 -12.95 -13.41
N SER A 207 -5.48 -13.94 -12.92
CA SER A 207 -5.60 -15.33 -13.36
C SER A 207 -6.98 -15.93 -13.05
N TRP A 208 -7.52 -15.65 -11.86
CA TRP A 208 -8.82 -16.15 -11.43
C TRP A 208 -9.96 -15.54 -12.23
N VAL A 209 -10.00 -14.22 -12.39
CA VAL A 209 -11.07 -13.58 -13.16
C VAL A 209 -10.99 -13.94 -14.64
N SER A 210 -9.78 -14.12 -15.18
CA SER A 210 -9.58 -14.61 -16.55
C SER A 210 -10.10 -16.03 -16.74
N LYS A 211 -9.82 -16.92 -15.79
CA LYS A 211 -10.28 -18.31 -15.83
C LYS A 211 -11.80 -18.37 -15.71
N ALA A 212 -12.39 -17.65 -14.75
CA ALA A 212 -13.84 -17.59 -14.56
C ALA A 212 -14.56 -17.02 -15.79
N ALA A 213 -13.95 -16.07 -16.50
CA ALA A 213 -14.48 -15.49 -17.73
C ALA A 213 -14.16 -16.29 -19.01
N HIS A 214 -13.56 -17.48 -18.91
CA HIS A 214 -13.12 -18.30 -20.04
C HIS A 214 -12.16 -17.59 -21.02
N LEU A 215 -11.42 -16.59 -20.55
CA LEU A 215 -10.45 -15.84 -21.36
C LEU A 215 -9.08 -16.54 -21.46
N GLY A 216 -8.84 -17.52 -20.58
CA GLY A 216 -7.61 -18.30 -20.54
C GLY A 216 -7.19 -18.68 -19.13
N ASN A 217 -6.30 -19.67 -19.01
CA ASN A 217 -5.79 -20.17 -17.73
C ASN A 217 -4.41 -19.62 -17.37
N THR A 218 -3.72 -19.04 -18.34
CA THR A 218 -2.36 -18.51 -18.18
C THR A 218 -2.22 -17.14 -18.83
N PHE A 219 -1.22 -16.36 -18.41
CA PHE A 219 -0.90 -15.10 -19.07
C PHE A 219 -0.56 -15.28 -20.57
N LYS A 220 -0.05 -16.46 -20.95
CA LYS A 220 0.19 -16.78 -22.37
C LYS A 220 -1.11 -16.85 -23.14
N ASP A 221 -2.15 -17.46 -22.57
CA ASP A 221 -3.47 -17.55 -23.21
C ASP A 221 -4.08 -16.15 -23.40
N LEU A 222 -3.96 -15.29 -22.38
CA LEU A 222 -4.40 -13.89 -22.49
C LEU A 222 -3.65 -13.10 -23.57
N SER A 223 -2.37 -13.41 -23.79
CA SER A 223 -1.60 -12.79 -24.87
C SER A 223 -2.01 -13.30 -26.24
N LEU A 224 -2.29 -14.60 -26.37
CA LEU A 224 -2.84 -15.18 -27.61
C LEU A 224 -4.23 -14.63 -27.93
N ALA A 225 -5.02 -14.28 -26.91
CA ALA A 225 -6.31 -13.61 -27.03
C ALA A 225 -6.21 -12.08 -27.29
N GLY A 226 -5.00 -11.52 -27.37
CA GLY A 226 -4.78 -10.09 -27.64
C GLY A 226 -5.03 -9.14 -26.45
N LEU A 227 -5.28 -9.66 -25.25
CA LEU A 227 -5.51 -8.85 -24.04
C LEU A 227 -4.22 -8.33 -23.41
N VAL A 228 -3.14 -9.09 -23.60
CA VAL A 228 -1.80 -8.80 -23.08
C VAL A 228 -0.82 -8.72 -24.25
N THR A 229 -0.07 -7.62 -24.34
CA THR A 229 1.01 -7.49 -25.33
C THR A 229 2.18 -8.42 -24.97
N GLN A 230 3.00 -8.79 -25.97
CA GLN A 230 4.18 -9.66 -25.73
C GLN A 230 5.15 -9.10 -24.68
N ARG A 231 5.24 -7.77 -24.60
CA ARG A 231 6.05 -7.07 -23.58
C ARG A 231 5.45 -7.22 -22.19
N GLU A 232 4.16 -6.94 -22.03
CA GLU A 232 3.43 -7.11 -20.77
C GLU A 232 3.52 -8.57 -20.29
N LEU A 233 3.39 -9.54 -21.20
CA LEU A 233 3.58 -10.97 -20.88
C LEU A 233 4.98 -11.26 -20.31
N THR A 234 6.01 -10.66 -20.90
CA THR A 234 7.39 -10.83 -20.44
C THR A 234 7.58 -10.21 -19.04
N GLU A 235 7.01 -9.03 -18.81
CA GLU A 235 7.06 -8.33 -17.52
C GLU A 235 6.28 -9.10 -16.43
N LEU A 236 5.06 -9.58 -16.71
CA LEU A 236 4.26 -10.42 -15.81
C LEU A 236 5.05 -11.66 -15.38
N ASN A 237 5.56 -12.44 -16.34
CA ASN A 237 6.32 -13.66 -16.04
C ASN A 237 7.59 -13.37 -15.22
N ARG A 238 8.30 -12.28 -15.54
CA ARG A 238 9.51 -11.89 -14.82
C ARG A 238 9.21 -11.50 -13.38
N ASN A 239 8.18 -10.66 -13.17
CA ASN A 239 7.80 -10.18 -11.85
C ASN A 239 7.21 -11.29 -10.99
N GLN A 240 6.35 -12.15 -11.57
CA GLN A 240 5.82 -13.34 -10.88
C GLN A 240 6.96 -14.22 -10.38
N ARG A 241 7.87 -14.65 -11.27
CA ARG A 241 8.99 -15.52 -10.89
C ARG A 241 9.87 -14.89 -9.80
N PHE A 242 10.10 -13.59 -9.88
CA PHE A 242 10.88 -12.88 -8.87
C PHE A 242 10.18 -12.89 -7.51
N LEU A 243 8.90 -12.53 -7.44
CA LEU A 243 8.12 -12.52 -6.19
C LEU A 243 7.97 -13.93 -5.60
N GLU A 244 7.77 -14.96 -6.43
CA GLU A 244 7.73 -16.35 -6.00
C GLU A 244 9.09 -16.80 -5.44
N THR A 245 10.19 -16.48 -6.12
CA THR A 245 11.56 -16.80 -5.65
C THR A 245 11.87 -16.10 -4.34
N LEU A 246 11.46 -14.83 -4.22
CA LEU A 246 11.60 -14.04 -2.99
C LEU A 246 10.84 -14.70 -1.84
N ARG A 247 9.58 -15.06 -2.06
CA ARG A 247 8.73 -15.76 -1.08
C ARG A 247 9.31 -17.09 -0.63
N ALA A 248 9.80 -17.91 -1.57
CA ALA A 248 10.43 -19.19 -1.25
C ALA A 248 11.66 -19.01 -0.36
N ASN A 249 12.54 -18.04 -0.66
CA ASN A 249 13.68 -17.74 0.20
C ASN A 249 13.26 -17.22 1.58
N LEU A 250 12.26 -16.34 1.67
CA LEU A 250 11.73 -15.86 2.96
C LEU A 250 11.28 -17.01 3.85
N HIS A 251 10.51 -17.95 3.28
CA HIS A 251 10.02 -19.11 4.02
C HIS A 251 11.17 -19.98 4.54
N LEU A 252 12.19 -20.22 3.71
CA LEU A 252 13.36 -21.02 4.09
C LEU A 252 14.26 -20.34 5.13
N LEU A 253 14.42 -19.00 5.04
CA LEU A 253 15.19 -18.22 6.01
C LEU A 253 14.48 -18.15 7.36
N ALA A 254 13.17 -17.92 7.35
CA ALA A 254 12.36 -17.87 8.56
C ALA A 254 12.06 -19.26 9.16
N LYS A 255 12.23 -20.34 8.37
CA LYS A 255 11.87 -21.73 8.72
C LYS A 255 10.38 -21.91 9.11
N ARG A 256 9.54 -21.04 8.56
CA ARG A 256 8.08 -21.01 8.75
C ARG A 256 7.45 -20.24 7.61
N ARG A 257 6.11 -20.25 7.52
CA ARG A 257 5.38 -19.33 6.65
C ARG A 257 5.75 -17.89 7.03
N GLN A 258 6.23 -17.12 6.05
CA GLN A 258 6.64 -15.74 6.21
C GLN A 258 6.47 -14.98 4.90
N ASP A 259 5.36 -14.26 4.77
CA ASP A 259 5.05 -13.49 3.56
C ASP A 259 5.51 -12.02 3.67
N VAL A 260 5.95 -11.57 4.86
CA VAL A 260 6.41 -10.19 5.12
C VAL A 260 7.93 -10.09 5.00
N LEU A 261 8.42 -9.08 4.27
CA LEU A 261 9.84 -8.73 4.20
C LEU A 261 10.26 -7.93 5.46
N ALA A 262 10.25 -8.60 6.60
CA ALA A 262 10.63 -8.00 7.88
C ALA A 262 12.09 -7.53 7.86
N PHE A 263 12.41 -6.45 8.58
CA PHE A 263 13.74 -5.81 8.54
C PHE A 263 14.90 -6.77 8.81
N ASP A 264 14.73 -7.68 9.76
CA ASP A 264 15.72 -8.70 10.15
C ASP A 264 15.99 -9.74 9.04
N LEU A 265 15.04 -9.94 8.13
CA LEU A 265 15.13 -10.88 7.01
C LEU A 265 15.65 -10.25 5.71
N GLN A 266 15.66 -8.92 5.58
CA GLN A 266 16.01 -8.25 4.31
C GLN A 266 17.46 -8.51 3.89
N ALA A 267 18.43 -8.30 4.77
CA ALA A 267 19.84 -8.54 4.43
C ALA A 267 20.15 -10.04 4.19
N PRO A 268 19.68 -10.99 5.04
CA PRO A 268 19.79 -12.42 4.74
C PRO A 268 19.14 -12.83 3.41
N LEU A 269 17.97 -12.26 3.09
CA LEU A 269 17.29 -12.50 1.81
C LEU A 269 18.11 -12.02 0.62
N ALA A 270 18.69 -10.82 0.71
CA ALA A 270 19.58 -10.29 -0.32
C ALA A 270 20.76 -11.25 -0.58
N ALA A 271 21.41 -11.73 0.50
CA ALA A 271 22.50 -12.68 0.41
C ALA A 271 22.07 -14.02 -0.21
N ALA A 272 20.93 -14.57 0.20
CA ALA A 272 20.37 -15.81 -0.35
C ALA A 272 20.05 -15.70 -1.85
N MET A 273 19.69 -14.51 -2.32
CA MET A 273 19.43 -14.21 -3.73
C MET A 273 20.68 -13.76 -4.51
N GLY A 274 21.87 -13.91 -3.91
CA GLY A 274 23.16 -13.66 -4.56
C GLY A 274 23.57 -12.19 -4.67
N MET A 275 22.93 -11.30 -3.91
CA MET A 275 23.33 -9.90 -3.85
C MET A 275 24.54 -9.75 -2.91
N LYS A 276 25.64 -9.25 -3.45
CA LYS A 276 26.87 -8.98 -2.70
C LYS A 276 27.00 -7.48 -2.53
N GLU A 277 26.83 -7.01 -1.31
CA GLU A 277 26.95 -5.61 -0.94
C GLU A 277 27.92 -5.49 0.25
N GLU A 278 28.55 -4.33 0.41
CA GLU A 278 29.59 -4.10 1.41
C GLU A 278 29.06 -4.07 2.85
N SER A 279 27.76 -3.78 3.04
CA SER A 279 27.11 -3.73 4.34
C SER A 279 25.71 -4.35 4.30
N SER A 280 25.21 -4.78 5.47
CA SER A 280 23.84 -5.28 5.62
C SER A 280 22.80 -4.25 5.19
N ARG A 281 23.05 -2.97 5.47
CA ARG A 281 22.19 -1.86 5.05
C ARG A 281 22.06 -1.79 3.53
N LEU A 282 23.18 -1.76 2.81
CA LEU A 282 23.19 -1.73 1.34
C LEU A 282 22.53 -2.98 0.75
N ALA A 283 22.74 -4.15 1.36
CA ALA A 283 22.07 -5.39 0.97
C ALA A 283 20.54 -5.30 1.09
N SER A 284 20.03 -4.79 2.22
CA SER A 284 18.59 -4.54 2.42
C SER A 284 18.05 -3.54 1.39
N GLU A 285 18.72 -2.39 1.21
CA GLU A 285 18.32 -1.38 0.22
C GLU A 285 18.28 -1.97 -1.21
N ALA A 286 19.23 -2.81 -1.58
CA ALA A 286 19.30 -3.43 -2.90
C ALA A 286 18.14 -4.41 -3.17
N ILE A 287 17.84 -5.32 -2.22
CA ILE A 287 16.73 -6.26 -2.38
C ILE A 287 15.38 -5.54 -2.34
N MET A 288 15.22 -4.56 -1.45
CA MET A 288 13.99 -3.80 -1.31
C MET A 288 13.73 -2.93 -2.53
N ARG A 289 14.74 -2.28 -3.11
CA ARG A 289 14.62 -1.57 -4.40
C ARG A 289 14.13 -2.49 -5.51
N ARG A 290 14.66 -3.71 -5.59
CA ARG A 290 14.21 -4.71 -6.57
C ARG A 290 12.76 -5.16 -6.32
N TYR A 291 12.37 -5.30 -5.05
CA TYR A 291 10.98 -5.53 -4.66
C TYR A 291 10.05 -4.40 -5.11
N TYR A 292 10.37 -3.14 -4.78
CA TYR A 292 9.53 -1.99 -5.13
C TYR A 292 9.35 -1.85 -6.64
N TRP A 293 10.37 -2.12 -7.46
CA TRP A 293 10.23 -2.11 -8.91
C TRP A 293 9.30 -3.22 -9.42
N ALA A 294 9.41 -4.43 -8.88
CA ALA A 294 8.53 -5.53 -9.24
C ALA A 294 7.08 -5.24 -8.82
N ALA A 295 6.87 -4.81 -7.58
CA ALA A 295 5.56 -4.48 -7.05
C ALA A 295 4.90 -3.31 -7.82
N LYS A 296 5.66 -2.27 -8.14
CA LYS A 296 5.19 -1.15 -8.99
C LYS A 296 4.71 -1.65 -10.36
N ALA A 297 5.50 -2.50 -11.01
CA ALA A 297 5.16 -3.04 -12.33
C ALA A 297 3.94 -3.96 -12.28
N VAL A 298 3.85 -4.86 -11.29
CA VAL A 298 2.68 -5.73 -11.08
C VAL A 298 1.44 -4.88 -10.84
N ASN A 299 1.53 -3.87 -9.97
CA ASN A 299 0.39 -3.02 -9.65
C ASN A 299 -0.12 -2.27 -10.89
N GLN A 300 0.77 -1.76 -11.76
CA GLN A 300 0.37 -1.15 -13.04
C GLN A 300 -0.30 -2.14 -13.99
N LEU A 301 0.30 -3.34 -14.15
CA LEU A 301 -0.24 -4.37 -15.04
C LEU A 301 -1.59 -4.89 -14.55
N ASN A 302 -1.79 -4.96 -13.23
CA ASN A 302 -3.05 -5.35 -12.62
C ASN A 302 -4.19 -4.39 -13.02
N ASP A 303 -3.98 -3.07 -12.89
CA ASP A 303 -4.98 -2.09 -13.33
C ASP A 303 -5.32 -2.24 -14.82
N VAL A 304 -4.30 -2.31 -15.67
CA VAL A 304 -4.47 -2.43 -17.13
C VAL A 304 -5.28 -3.67 -17.48
N LEU A 305 -4.97 -4.82 -16.87
CA LEU A 305 -5.60 -6.08 -17.22
C LEU A 305 -6.99 -6.23 -16.63
N LEU A 306 -7.21 -5.78 -15.39
CA LEU A 306 -8.56 -5.79 -14.82
C LEU A 306 -9.50 -4.88 -15.59
N GLN A 307 -9.06 -3.68 -16.01
CA GLN A 307 -9.86 -2.81 -16.88
C GLN A 307 -10.17 -3.45 -18.24
N ASN A 308 -9.20 -4.12 -18.88
CA ASN A 308 -9.44 -4.81 -20.15
C ASN A 308 -10.46 -5.96 -20.00
N ILE A 309 -10.37 -6.72 -18.90
CA ILE A 309 -11.31 -7.81 -18.60
C ILE A 309 -12.70 -7.24 -18.28
N GLU A 310 -12.79 -6.17 -17.50
CA GLU A 310 -14.03 -5.47 -17.18
C GLU A 310 -14.73 -4.97 -18.45
N ALA A 311 -13.99 -4.33 -19.36
CA ALA A 311 -14.52 -3.86 -20.63
C ALA A 311 -15.13 -4.99 -21.50
N LEU A 312 -14.58 -6.21 -21.42
CA LEU A 312 -15.13 -7.38 -22.10
C LEU A 312 -16.39 -7.93 -21.42
N LEU A 313 -16.40 -7.94 -20.08
CA LEU A 313 -17.52 -8.47 -19.29
C LEU A 313 -18.73 -7.53 -19.29
N PHE A 314 -18.49 -6.22 -19.38
CA PHE A 314 -19.51 -5.16 -19.31
C PHE A 314 -19.53 -4.28 -20.58
N PRO A 315 -19.78 -4.85 -21.78
CA PRO A 315 -19.61 -4.13 -23.05
C PRO A 315 -20.65 -3.02 -23.28
N GLN A 316 -21.83 -3.09 -22.65
CA GLN A 316 -22.85 -2.03 -22.78
C GLN A 316 -22.47 -0.77 -22.00
N GLU A 317 -21.85 -0.93 -20.83
CA GLU A 317 -21.30 0.18 -20.04
C GLU A 317 -20.08 0.81 -20.72
N SER A 318 -19.34 0.02 -21.51
CA SER A 318 -18.17 0.46 -22.29
C SER A 318 -18.52 1.39 -23.46
N LYS A 319 -19.78 1.43 -23.89
CA LYS A 319 -20.23 2.25 -25.04
C LYS A 319 -20.45 3.72 -24.68
N THR A 320 -20.76 4.03 -23.43
CA THR A 320 -21.02 5.41 -23.02
C THR A 320 -19.70 6.13 -22.86
N THR A 321 -19.40 7.03 -23.80
CA THR A 321 -18.23 7.90 -23.77
C THR A 321 -18.68 9.34 -23.62
N HIS A 322 -18.19 10.02 -22.59
CA HIS A 322 -18.48 11.43 -22.38
C HIS A 322 -17.24 12.26 -22.73
N ALA A 323 -17.42 13.31 -23.54
CA ALA A 323 -16.35 14.27 -23.77
C ALA A 323 -16.06 15.04 -22.46
N ILE A 324 -14.79 15.30 -22.18
CA ILE A 324 -14.42 16.16 -21.05
C ILE A 324 -14.48 17.62 -21.51
N GLY A 325 -15.34 18.41 -20.87
CA GLY A 325 -15.43 19.85 -21.15
C GLY A 325 -14.19 20.60 -20.67
N GLY A 326 -13.95 21.79 -21.24
CA GLY A 326 -12.85 22.68 -20.89
C GLY A 326 -11.86 22.90 -22.04
N GLU A 327 -11.29 24.10 -22.12
CA GLU A 327 -10.31 24.47 -23.14
C GLU A 327 -9.05 23.59 -23.02
N GLY A 328 -8.63 22.94 -24.11
CA GLY A 328 -7.46 22.05 -24.13
C GLY A 328 -7.75 20.61 -23.70
N ASN A 329 -9.04 20.26 -23.51
CA ASN A 329 -9.46 18.91 -23.11
C ASN A 329 -9.96 18.03 -24.27
N GLU A 330 -9.84 18.48 -25.52
CA GLU A 330 -10.48 17.88 -26.70
C GLU A 330 -10.01 16.45 -27.01
N CYS A 331 -8.83 16.07 -26.50
CA CYS A 331 -8.26 14.74 -26.65
C CYS A 331 -8.61 13.77 -25.51
N PHE A 332 -9.35 14.23 -24.49
CA PHE A 332 -9.73 13.46 -23.32
C PHE A 332 -11.22 13.12 -23.30
N ILE A 333 -11.51 11.92 -22.85
CA ILE A 333 -12.86 11.40 -22.68
C ILE A 333 -12.97 10.67 -21.35
N GLU A 334 -14.18 10.57 -20.82
CA GLU A 334 -14.51 9.65 -19.74
C GLU A 334 -15.22 8.43 -20.33
N ARG A 335 -14.81 7.23 -19.90
CA ARG A 335 -15.45 5.96 -20.22
C ARG A 335 -15.45 5.09 -18.98
N GLN A 336 -16.61 4.59 -18.54
CA GLN A 336 -16.75 3.68 -17.40
C GLN A 336 -16.11 4.20 -16.08
N GLY A 337 -16.19 5.50 -15.83
CA GLY A 337 -15.59 6.16 -14.68
C GLY A 337 -14.06 6.20 -14.73
N VAL A 338 -13.42 6.02 -15.89
CA VAL A 338 -11.98 6.24 -16.08
C VAL A 338 -11.71 7.33 -17.13
N LEU A 339 -10.63 8.09 -16.95
CA LEU A 339 -10.15 9.05 -17.94
C LEU A 339 -9.41 8.31 -19.04
N ASP A 340 -9.77 8.56 -20.29
CA ASP A 340 -9.17 7.97 -21.48
C ASP A 340 -8.80 9.04 -22.51
N ILE A 341 -8.05 8.64 -23.55
CA ILE A 341 -7.61 9.49 -24.66
C ILE A 341 -8.17 8.97 -25.98
N THR A 342 -8.45 9.88 -26.91
CA THR A 342 -8.99 9.53 -28.23
C THR A 342 -7.93 9.00 -29.20
N ASP A 343 -6.65 9.37 -29.02
CA ASP A 343 -5.52 8.90 -29.82
C ASP A 343 -4.48 8.18 -28.93
N PRO A 344 -4.28 6.85 -29.08
CA PRO A 344 -3.24 6.11 -28.36
C PRO A 344 -1.80 6.61 -28.57
N GLN A 345 -1.55 7.41 -29.61
CA GLN A 345 -0.26 8.04 -29.89
C GLN A 345 -0.15 9.49 -29.40
N LEU A 346 -1.16 10.01 -28.70
CA LEU A 346 -1.24 11.40 -28.24
C LEU A 346 0.08 11.88 -27.64
N PHE A 347 0.60 11.19 -26.62
CA PHE A 347 1.80 11.62 -25.91
C PHE A 347 3.10 11.51 -26.72
N GLN A 348 3.11 10.79 -27.84
CA GLN A 348 4.26 10.77 -28.75
C GLN A 348 4.27 11.98 -29.68
N LYS A 349 3.08 12.42 -30.09
CA LYS A 349 2.84 13.59 -30.96
C LYS A 349 2.88 14.90 -30.17
N HIS A 350 2.23 14.89 -29.01
CA HIS A 350 1.92 16.01 -28.13
C HIS A 350 2.34 15.68 -26.69
N PRO A 351 3.66 15.63 -26.38
CA PRO A 351 4.14 15.24 -25.07
C PRO A 351 3.72 16.22 -23.95
N GLU A 352 3.35 17.46 -24.25
CA GLU A 352 2.76 18.43 -23.33
C GLU A 352 1.44 17.92 -22.70
N GLN A 353 0.69 17.07 -23.41
CA GLN A 353 -0.56 16.50 -22.93
C GLN A 353 -0.36 15.51 -21.77
N ILE A 354 0.87 15.07 -21.51
CA ILE A 354 1.18 14.16 -20.40
C ILE A 354 0.82 14.80 -19.06
N LEU A 355 1.24 16.05 -18.79
CA LEU A 355 0.87 16.73 -17.53
C LEU A 355 -0.58 17.17 -17.55
N ARG A 356 -1.10 17.60 -18.71
CA ARG A 356 -2.51 17.94 -18.87
C ARG A 356 -3.42 16.79 -18.45
N THR A 357 -3.05 15.55 -18.76
CA THR A 357 -3.77 14.35 -18.32
C THR A 357 -4.04 14.35 -16.81
N PHE A 358 -3.06 14.72 -16.00
CA PHE A 358 -3.20 14.73 -14.53
C PHE A 358 -3.96 15.94 -14.01
N LEU A 359 -3.89 17.07 -14.72
CA LEU A 359 -4.73 18.24 -14.44
C LEU A 359 -6.20 17.91 -14.70
N VAL A 360 -6.50 17.38 -15.89
CA VAL A 360 -7.85 16.95 -16.28
C VAL A 360 -8.38 15.89 -15.32
N PHE A 361 -7.55 14.93 -14.94
CA PHE A 361 -7.90 13.94 -13.93
C PHE A 361 -8.27 14.58 -12.59
N ALA A 362 -7.49 15.56 -12.11
CA ALA A 362 -7.78 16.25 -10.84
C ALA A 362 -9.09 17.06 -10.90
N GLN A 363 -9.41 17.63 -12.06
CA GLN A 363 -10.61 18.44 -12.31
C GLN A 363 -11.87 17.61 -12.56
N THR A 364 -11.75 16.30 -12.83
CA THR A 364 -12.88 15.44 -13.19
C THR A 364 -13.31 14.56 -12.01
N ALA A 365 -14.27 15.04 -11.21
CA ALA A 365 -14.68 14.40 -9.95
C ALA A 365 -15.10 12.92 -10.07
N ASN A 366 -15.77 12.53 -11.16
CA ASN A 366 -16.35 11.19 -11.33
C ASN A 366 -15.34 10.15 -11.86
N VAL A 367 -14.15 10.57 -12.25
CA VAL A 367 -13.12 9.64 -12.73
C VAL A 367 -12.41 9.02 -11.54
N LYS A 368 -12.30 7.69 -11.54
CA LYS A 368 -11.65 6.88 -10.49
C LYS A 368 -10.17 6.61 -10.78
N SER A 369 -9.82 6.38 -12.05
CA SER A 369 -8.44 6.05 -12.49
C SER A 369 -8.20 6.50 -13.94
N LEU A 370 -6.97 6.28 -14.43
CA LEU A 370 -6.63 6.40 -15.85
C LEU A 370 -6.95 5.09 -16.58
N SER A 371 -7.26 5.18 -17.86
CA SER A 371 -7.51 4.01 -18.71
C SER A 371 -6.24 3.20 -18.98
N ALA A 372 -6.43 1.93 -19.34
CA ALA A 372 -5.39 1.06 -19.89
C ALA A 372 -4.66 1.70 -21.09
N THR A 373 -5.38 2.43 -21.94
CA THR A 373 -4.82 3.16 -23.10
C THR A 373 -3.85 4.24 -22.65
N ILE A 374 -4.23 5.07 -21.66
CA ILE A 374 -3.36 6.12 -21.11
C ILE A 374 -2.12 5.49 -20.47
N PHE A 375 -2.27 4.43 -19.66
CA PHE A 375 -1.13 3.74 -19.05
C PHE A 375 -0.11 3.27 -20.10
N ARG A 376 -0.59 2.61 -21.16
CA ARG A 376 0.25 2.16 -22.29
C ARG A 376 0.88 3.33 -23.04
N ALA A 377 0.12 4.39 -23.30
CA ALA A 377 0.60 5.58 -24.00
C ALA A 377 1.71 6.29 -23.21
N LEU A 378 1.52 6.51 -21.89
CA LEU A 378 2.52 7.12 -21.01
C LEU A 378 3.81 6.31 -20.99
N TYR A 379 3.68 4.98 -20.91
CA TYR A 379 4.83 4.09 -20.93
C TYR A 379 5.59 4.15 -22.25
N ASN A 380 4.89 4.25 -23.38
CA ASN A 380 5.50 4.37 -24.70
C ASN A 380 6.16 5.73 -24.92
N ALA A 381 5.56 6.82 -24.42
CA ALA A 381 6.09 8.17 -24.48
C ALA A 381 7.19 8.46 -23.45
N ARG A 382 7.62 7.47 -22.65
CA ARG A 382 8.58 7.68 -21.56
C ARG A 382 9.89 8.38 -21.96
N GLN A 383 10.35 8.18 -23.19
CA GLN A 383 11.58 8.82 -23.69
C GLN A 383 11.38 10.29 -24.08
N LYS A 384 10.13 10.73 -24.30
CA LYS A 384 9.79 12.15 -24.56
C LYS A 384 9.90 13.02 -23.31
N MET A 385 9.77 12.44 -22.12
CA MET A 385 9.92 13.15 -20.83
C MET A 385 11.40 13.39 -20.47
N ASP A 386 12.11 14.08 -21.35
CA ASP A 386 13.53 14.40 -21.24
C ASP A 386 13.75 15.80 -20.61
N SER A 387 14.96 16.37 -20.77
CA SER A 387 15.22 17.72 -20.26
C SER A 387 14.54 18.83 -21.06
N LYS A 388 14.23 18.63 -22.34
CA LYS A 388 13.52 19.63 -23.15
C LYS A 388 12.08 19.71 -22.69
N TRP A 389 11.42 18.56 -22.52
CA TRP A 389 10.05 18.49 -22.02
C TRP A 389 9.90 19.15 -20.63
N ARG A 390 10.82 18.88 -19.69
CA ARG A 390 10.81 19.53 -18.35
C ARG A 390 11.00 21.05 -18.37
N LYS A 391 11.69 21.58 -19.39
CA LYS A 391 11.97 23.02 -19.51
C LYS A 391 10.89 23.77 -20.28
N ASP A 392 9.96 23.04 -20.90
CA ASP A 392 8.85 23.62 -21.63
C ASP A 392 7.98 24.49 -20.70
N PRO A 393 7.75 25.77 -21.02
CA PRO A 393 6.90 26.66 -20.22
C PRO A 393 5.49 26.10 -20.00
N VAL A 394 4.91 25.39 -20.98
CA VAL A 394 3.57 24.80 -20.88
C VAL A 394 3.56 23.74 -19.78
N ASN A 395 4.55 22.85 -19.76
CA ASN A 395 4.66 21.81 -18.73
C ASN A 395 4.88 22.40 -17.33
N ARG A 396 5.67 23.47 -17.22
CA ARG A 396 5.89 24.19 -15.95
C ARG A 396 4.61 24.83 -15.43
N ALA A 397 3.85 25.46 -16.30
CA ALA A 397 2.56 26.05 -15.96
C ALA A 397 1.57 24.96 -15.51
N LEU A 398 1.39 23.89 -16.30
CA LEU A 398 0.51 22.77 -15.97
C LEU A 398 0.85 22.13 -14.62
N PHE A 399 2.14 21.97 -14.30
CA PHE A 399 2.52 21.41 -13.00
C PHE A 399 2.10 22.30 -11.82
N ILE A 400 2.23 23.62 -11.96
CA ILE A 400 1.75 24.59 -10.96
C ILE A 400 0.23 24.61 -10.88
N GLU A 401 -0.47 24.48 -12.00
CA GLU A 401 -1.94 24.37 -12.02
C GLU A 401 -2.41 23.14 -11.24
N ILE A 402 -1.81 21.96 -11.47
CA ILE A 402 -2.15 20.73 -10.73
C ILE A 402 -1.99 20.93 -9.21
N LEU A 403 -0.93 21.65 -8.78
CA LEU A 403 -0.71 21.94 -7.35
C LEU A 403 -1.76 22.87 -6.74
N LYS A 404 -2.39 23.71 -7.57
CA LYS A 404 -3.39 24.70 -7.18
C LYS A 404 -4.82 24.17 -7.18
N GLU A 405 -5.07 23.01 -7.77
CA GLU A 405 -6.43 22.44 -7.84
C GLU A 405 -7.07 22.31 -6.44
N PRO A 406 -8.35 22.65 -6.28
CA PRO A 406 -9.05 22.59 -4.99
C PRO A 406 -9.32 21.15 -4.55
N GLU A 407 -9.36 20.21 -5.49
CA GLU A 407 -9.56 18.78 -5.25
C GLU A 407 -8.61 17.94 -6.12
N GLY A 408 -8.62 16.62 -5.94
CA GLY A 408 -7.92 15.69 -6.85
C GLY A 408 -6.37 15.65 -6.77
N VAL A 409 -5.72 16.67 -6.20
CA VAL A 409 -4.24 16.81 -6.14
C VAL A 409 -3.54 15.55 -5.61
N SER A 410 -3.98 15.04 -4.46
CA SER A 410 -3.37 13.85 -3.84
C SER A 410 -3.42 12.63 -4.77
N ARG A 411 -4.56 12.40 -5.43
CA ARG A 411 -4.77 11.28 -6.36
C ARG A 411 -3.96 11.46 -7.65
N ALA A 412 -3.90 12.69 -8.17
CA ALA A 412 -3.08 13.03 -9.32
C ALA A 412 -1.60 12.75 -9.06
N PHE A 413 -1.05 13.21 -7.93
CA PHE A 413 0.35 12.97 -7.58
C PHE A 413 0.66 11.49 -7.32
N GLN A 414 -0.25 10.74 -6.72
CA GLN A 414 -0.14 9.28 -6.60
C GLN A 414 -0.05 8.61 -7.97
N LEU A 415 -0.93 8.96 -8.91
CA LEU A 415 -0.89 8.44 -10.27
C LEU A 415 0.36 8.89 -11.04
N MET A 416 0.82 10.13 -10.86
CA MET A 416 2.08 10.60 -11.46
C MET A 416 3.27 9.81 -10.93
N ASN A 417 3.33 9.51 -9.63
CA ASN A 417 4.40 8.65 -9.09
C ASN A 417 4.27 7.21 -9.62
N ARG A 418 3.05 6.67 -9.60
CA ARG A 418 2.75 5.32 -10.08
C ARG A 418 3.17 5.16 -11.53
N THR A 419 2.85 6.09 -12.42
CA THR A 419 3.23 6.09 -13.85
C THR A 419 4.68 6.56 -14.11
N SER A 420 5.41 6.95 -13.06
CA SER A 420 6.76 7.53 -13.11
C SER A 420 6.85 8.90 -13.79
N VAL A 421 5.72 9.54 -14.11
CA VAL A 421 5.68 10.91 -14.64
C VAL A 421 6.26 11.89 -13.62
N LEU A 422 5.93 11.74 -12.32
CA LEU A 422 6.43 12.64 -11.27
C LEU A 422 7.96 12.66 -11.21
N GLY A 423 8.60 11.49 -11.12
CA GLY A 423 10.07 11.40 -11.12
C GLY A 423 10.69 11.79 -12.47
N ARG A 424 9.97 11.68 -13.58
CA ARG A 424 10.46 12.17 -14.88
C ARG A 424 10.35 13.68 -14.99
N TYR A 425 9.38 14.31 -14.33
CA TYR A 425 9.23 15.75 -14.26
C TYR A 425 10.17 16.40 -13.23
N LEU A 426 10.30 15.80 -12.03
CA LEU A 426 11.17 16.24 -10.94
C LEU A 426 12.36 15.27 -10.74
N PRO A 427 13.56 15.58 -11.30
CA PRO A 427 14.72 14.71 -11.16
C PRO A 427 15.16 14.48 -9.71
N ALA A 428 14.96 15.46 -8.82
CA ALA A 428 15.24 15.33 -7.39
C ALA A 428 14.33 14.25 -6.76
N PHE A 429 13.03 14.30 -7.05
CA PHE A 429 12.06 13.27 -6.63
C PHE A 429 12.44 11.89 -7.17
N ARG A 430 12.89 11.81 -8.43
CA ARG A 430 13.29 10.52 -9.02
C ARG A 430 14.35 9.77 -8.23
N LYS A 431 15.27 10.48 -7.58
CA LYS A 431 16.39 9.89 -6.83
C LYS A 431 15.91 9.20 -5.55
N ILE A 432 14.81 9.66 -4.98
CA ILE A 432 14.25 9.14 -3.73
C ILE A 432 13.15 8.08 -3.94
N VAL A 433 12.77 7.80 -5.19
CA VAL A 433 11.76 6.77 -5.50
C VAL A 433 12.25 5.39 -5.08
N GLY A 434 11.53 4.74 -4.16
CA GLY A 434 11.89 3.45 -3.59
C GLY A 434 13.07 3.52 -2.62
N GLN A 435 13.45 4.72 -2.17
CA GLN A 435 14.55 4.89 -1.22
C GLN A 435 14.06 4.58 0.20
N MET A 436 14.72 3.62 0.85
CA MET A 436 14.39 3.24 2.22
C MET A 436 14.82 4.30 3.24
N GLN A 437 14.10 4.32 4.36
CA GLN A 437 14.42 5.09 5.54
C GLN A 437 14.82 4.11 6.66
N HIS A 438 16.03 4.25 7.20
CA HIS A 438 16.56 3.32 8.20
C HIS A 438 16.40 3.86 9.63
N ASP A 439 15.20 4.32 9.96
CA ASP A 439 14.85 4.77 11.30
C ASP A 439 13.60 4.04 11.81
N LEU A 440 13.38 4.11 13.13
CA LEU A 440 12.36 3.32 13.83
C LEU A 440 10.93 3.80 13.60
N PHE A 441 10.73 4.97 13.01
CA PHE A 441 9.42 5.63 12.95
C PHE A 441 8.78 5.55 11.57
N HIS A 442 9.58 5.63 10.51
CA HIS A 442 9.08 5.55 9.15
C HIS A 442 8.66 4.12 8.80
N VAL A 443 7.48 4.00 8.19
CA VAL A 443 7.01 2.74 7.61
C VAL A 443 6.98 2.76 6.09
N TYR A 444 7.37 3.88 5.47
CA TYR A 444 7.34 4.10 4.02
C TYR A 444 8.71 4.50 3.46
N THR A 445 8.94 4.22 2.18
CA THR A 445 10.04 4.84 1.42
C THR A 445 9.88 6.36 1.39
N VAL A 446 10.97 7.09 1.14
CA VAL A 446 10.96 8.56 1.17
C VAL A 446 9.92 9.15 0.21
N ASP A 447 9.80 8.64 -1.02
CA ASP A 447 8.83 9.13 -1.99
C ASP A 447 7.38 8.90 -1.56
N GLN A 448 7.08 7.72 -0.99
CA GLN A 448 5.75 7.42 -0.49
C GLN A 448 5.42 8.25 0.75
N HIS A 449 6.39 8.45 1.65
CA HIS A 449 6.24 9.33 2.80
C HIS A 449 5.88 10.75 2.37
N ILE A 450 6.62 11.34 1.42
CA ILE A 450 6.30 12.66 0.85
C ILE A 450 4.87 12.73 0.31
N LEU A 451 4.40 11.70 -0.39
CA LEU A 451 3.01 11.65 -0.87
C LEU A 451 1.98 11.54 0.27
N MET A 452 2.33 10.89 1.38
CA MET A 452 1.49 10.86 2.58
C MET A 452 1.44 12.23 3.27
N VAL A 453 2.56 12.96 3.37
CA VAL A 453 2.61 14.33 3.89
C VAL A 453 1.78 15.26 3.01
N LEU A 454 1.94 15.18 1.69
CA LEU A 454 1.14 15.94 0.73
C LEU A 454 -0.36 15.66 0.90
N ARG A 455 -0.75 14.39 1.05
CA ARG A 455 -2.13 14.00 1.32
C ARG A 455 -2.65 14.63 2.61
N ASN A 456 -1.87 14.63 3.69
CA ASN A 456 -2.27 15.21 4.97
C ASN A 456 -2.44 16.74 4.87
N VAL A 457 -1.50 17.44 4.22
CA VAL A 457 -1.62 18.88 3.94
C VAL A 457 -2.91 19.18 3.17
N ARG A 458 -3.23 18.38 2.15
CA ARG A 458 -4.46 18.52 1.37
C ARG A 458 -5.73 18.28 2.18
N ARG A 459 -5.72 17.35 3.15
CA ARG A 459 -6.88 17.11 4.02
C ARG A 459 -7.21 18.33 4.89
N PHE A 460 -6.24 19.15 5.27
CA PHE A 460 -6.53 20.38 6.01
C PHE A 460 -7.37 21.36 5.19
N MET A 461 -7.23 21.34 3.85
CA MET A 461 -7.89 22.25 2.92
C MET A 461 -9.30 21.79 2.49
N VAL A 462 -9.71 20.58 2.87
CA VAL A 462 -10.96 19.94 2.42
C VAL A 462 -11.98 19.94 3.57
N VAL A 463 -13.15 20.53 3.33
CA VAL A 463 -14.16 20.80 4.37
C VAL A 463 -14.63 19.51 5.06
N GLU A 464 -14.82 18.43 4.29
CA GLU A 464 -15.26 17.12 4.74
C GLU A 464 -14.30 16.51 5.77
N HIS A 465 -13.02 16.89 5.74
CA HIS A 465 -11.98 16.40 6.65
C HIS A 465 -11.71 17.32 7.85
N THR A 466 -12.44 18.44 7.98
CA THR A 466 -12.25 19.42 9.06
C THR A 466 -12.34 18.80 10.45
N HIS A 467 -13.25 17.85 10.64
CA HIS A 467 -13.47 17.16 11.92
C HIS A 467 -12.24 16.38 12.42
N GLU A 468 -11.31 16.02 11.52
CA GLU A 468 -10.09 15.30 11.88
C GLU A 468 -9.03 16.22 12.50
N PHE A 469 -8.99 17.50 12.09
CA PHE A 469 -8.02 18.51 12.55
C PHE A 469 -8.60 19.93 12.53
N PRO A 470 -9.54 20.24 13.42
CA PRO A 470 -10.23 21.53 13.38
C PRO A 470 -9.27 22.72 13.41
N PHE A 471 -8.20 22.64 14.21
CA PHE A 471 -7.21 23.70 14.31
C PHE A 471 -6.37 23.88 13.04
N CYS A 472 -5.89 22.79 12.42
CA CYS A 472 -5.13 22.88 11.17
C CYS A 472 -6.00 23.39 10.01
N SER A 473 -7.25 22.94 9.93
CA SER A 473 -8.22 23.41 8.93
C SER A 473 -8.55 24.89 9.10
N SER A 474 -8.68 25.38 10.33
CA SER A 474 -8.86 26.80 10.61
C SER A 474 -7.66 27.63 10.15
N LEU A 475 -6.43 27.20 10.51
CA LEU A 475 -5.21 27.92 10.13
C LEU A 475 -5.00 27.97 8.62
N ILE A 476 -5.16 26.84 7.91
CA ILE A 476 -4.93 26.80 6.45
C ILE A 476 -5.98 27.61 5.68
N ALA A 477 -7.22 27.70 6.19
CA ALA A 477 -8.28 28.50 5.56
C ALA A 477 -7.94 30.01 5.53
N HIS A 478 -7.14 30.49 6.49
CA HIS A 478 -6.68 31.88 6.57
C HIS A 478 -5.27 32.08 5.99
N PHE A 479 -4.63 31.00 5.52
CA PHE A 479 -3.26 31.06 4.99
C PHE A 479 -3.27 31.47 3.51
N GLU A 480 -2.56 32.56 3.18
CA GLU A 480 -2.45 33.03 1.80
C GLU A 480 -1.72 31.99 0.93
N LYS A 481 -2.28 31.69 -0.26
CA LYS A 481 -1.71 30.72 -1.22
C LYS A 481 -1.43 29.35 -0.57
N PRO A 482 -2.45 28.62 -0.06
CA PRO A 482 -2.27 27.36 0.67
C PRO A 482 -1.58 26.26 -0.16
N TRP A 483 -1.63 26.34 -1.49
CA TRP A 483 -0.89 25.46 -2.41
C TRP A 483 0.65 25.51 -2.24
N LEU A 484 1.19 26.57 -1.61
CA LEU A 484 2.61 26.62 -1.24
C LEU A 484 2.98 25.51 -0.25
N LEU A 485 2.09 25.13 0.67
CA LEU A 485 2.36 24.01 1.58
C LEU A 485 2.36 22.66 0.87
N VAL A 486 1.66 22.54 -0.26
CA VAL A 486 1.72 21.33 -1.11
C VAL A 486 3.11 21.20 -1.73
N ILE A 487 3.72 22.32 -2.14
CA ILE A 487 5.11 22.36 -2.62
C ILE A 487 6.08 22.06 -1.47
N ALA A 488 5.90 22.68 -0.30
CA ALA A 488 6.74 22.41 0.87
C ALA A 488 6.71 20.91 1.24
N ALA A 489 5.52 20.29 1.26
CA ALA A 489 5.36 18.86 1.47
C ALA A 489 6.11 18.03 0.43
N LEU A 490 6.09 18.43 -0.85
CA LEU A 490 6.82 17.73 -1.92
C LEU A 490 8.35 17.83 -1.78
N PHE A 491 8.85 18.89 -1.14
CA PHE A 491 10.28 19.20 -1.10
C PHE A 491 10.98 18.95 0.25
N HIS A 492 10.26 18.87 1.37
CA HIS A 492 10.86 18.82 2.71
C HIS A 492 11.95 17.74 2.85
N ASP A 493 11.72 16.57 2.26
CA ASP A 493 12.60 15.40 2.32
C ASP A 493 13.30 15.03 1.01
N ILE A 494 13.19 15.88 -0.01
CA ILE A 494 13.58 15.56 -1.41
C ILE A 494 15.07 15.27 -1.60
N ALA A 495 15.89 15.65 -0.61
CA ALA A 495 17.34 15.51 -0.63
C ALA A 495 17.86 14.36 0.26
N LYS A 496 16.98 13.55 0.88
CA LYS A 496 17.40 12.38 1.67
C LYS A 496 18.30 11.43 0.85
N GLY A 497 19.29 10.83 1.52
CA GLY A 497 20.23 9.86 0.92
C GLY A 497 21.37 10.41 0.07
N ARG A 498 21.57 11.73 0.05
CA ARG A 498 22.67 12.37 -0.69
C ARG A 498 23.98 12.49 0.10
N GLY A 499 23.97 12.07 1.38
CA GLY A 499 25.07 12.29 2.32
C GLY A 499 25.07 13.73 2.86
N GLY A 500 25.19 13.91 4.18
CA GLY A 500 25.05 15.21 4.85
C GLY A 500 23.62 15.54 5.28
N ASP A 501 23.39 16.80 5.66
CA ASP A 501 22.09 17.29 6.11
C ASP A 501 21.14 17.51 4.91
N HIS A 502 20.06 16.73 4.87
CA HIS A 502 19.10 16.76 3.79
C HIS A 502 18.29 18.06 3.76
N SER A 503 18.02 18.67 4.91
CA SER A 503 17.29 19.94 4.99
C SER A 503 18.09 21.06 4.33
N GLU A 504 19.41 21.10 4.57
CA GLU A 504 20.31 22.06 3.94
C GLU A 504 20.47 21.82 2.44
N LEU A 505 20.65 20.56 2.03
CA LEU A 505 20.75 20.20 0.61
C LEU A 505 19.45 20.49 -0.16
N GLY A 506 18.30 20.34 0.48
CA GLY A 506 16.98 20.61 -0.08
C GLY A 506 16.77 22.08 -0.45
N LYS A 507 17.42 23.03 0.23
CA LYS A 507 17.34 24.47 -0.09
C LYS A 507 17.69 24.77 -1.56
N ALA A 508 18.73 24.13 -2.07
CA ALA A 508 19.19 24.35 -3.45
C ALA A 508 18.19 23.82 -4.48
N ASP A 509 17.60 22.65 -4.22
CA ASP A 509 16.55 22.09 -5.07
C ASP A 509 15.31 22.98 -5.06
N MET A 510 14.91 23.49 -3.89
CA MET A 510 13.75 24.35 -3.73
C MET A 510 13.93 25.71 -4.44
N ARG A 511 15.09 26.37 -4.27
CA ARG A 511 15.42 27.61 -4.99
C ARG A 511 15.39 27.42 -6.50
N LYS A 512 15.95 26.32 -6.98
CA LYS A 512 15.95 25.99 -8.40
C LYS A 512 14.53 25.78 -8.92
N PHE A 513 13.72 25.00 -8.21
CA PHE A 513 12.32 24.79 -8.57
C PHE A 513 11.55 26.11 -8.61
N ALA A 514 11.66 26.93 -7.57
CA ALA A 514 10.98 28.22 -7.49
C ALA A 514 11.33 29.13 -8.68
N LYS A 515 12.62 29.24 -9.01
CA LYS A 515 13.09 29.98 -10.20
C LYS A 515 12.54 29.40 -11.49
N ASP A 516 12.60 28.08 -11.66
CA ASP A 516 12.15 27.41 -12.88
C ASP A 516 10.64 27.57 -13.12
N HIS A 517 9.84 27.77 -12.06
CA HIS A 517 8.37 27.90 -12.13
C HIS A 517 7.87 29.34 -11.89
N GLY A 518 8.76 30.33 -11.85
CA GLY A 518 8.38 31.74 -11.76
C GLY A 518 7.71 32.13 -10.44
N LEU A 519 8.05 31.48 -9.33
CA LEU A 519 7.57 31.89 -8.01
C LEU A 519 8.17 33.24 -7.62
N ASP A 520 7.38 34.07 -6.93
CA ASP A 520 7.87 35.35 -6.43
C ASP A 520 8.91 35.17 -5.32
N LYS A 521 9.62 36.25 -5.01
CA LYS A 521 10.72 36.23 -4.04
C LYS A 521 10.25 35.86 -2.63
N ALA A 522 9.09 36.38 -2.20
CA ALA A 522 8.59 36.16 -0.84
C ALA A 522 8.18 34.70 -0.65
N ASP A 523 7.47 34.12 -1.62
CA ASP A 523 7.08 32.71 -1.61
C ASP A 523 8.30 31.79 -1.72
N THR A 524 9.30 32.18 -2.53
CA THR A 524 10.57 31.43 -2.65
C THR A 524 11.30 31.34 -1.32
N GLU A 525 11.50 32.46 -0.62
CA GLU A 525 12.23 32.45 0.65
C GLU A 525 11.47 31.66 1.73
N LEU A 526 10.15 31.79 1.81
CA LEU A 526 9.32 30.98 2.71
C LEU A 526 9.51 29.48 2.46
N LEU A 527 9.42 29.03 1.21
CA LEU A 527 9.55 27.61 0.87
C LEU A 527 10.94 27.06 1.15
N VAL A 528 11.97 27.84 0.85
CA VAL A 528 13.37 27.48 1.13
C VAL A 528 13.61 27.37 2.63
N TRP A 529 13.06 28.30 3.42
CA TRP A 529 13.12 28.25 4.87
C TRP A 529 12.34 27.05 5.43
N LEU A 530 11.14 26.76 4.92
CA LEU A 530 10.36 25.60 5.35
C LEU A 530 11.11 24.28 5.13
N VAL A 531 11.72 24.08 3.95
CA VAL A 531 12.52 22.89 3.67
C VAL A 531 13.71 22.78 4.63
N ALA A 532 14.33 23.91 4.96
CA ALA A 532 15.44 23.95 5.91
C ALA A 532 15.05 23.62 7.35
N GLU A 533 13.89 24.13 7.78
CA GLU A 533 13.48 24.15 9.18
C GLU A 533 12.39 23.14 9.51
N HIS A 534 12.00 22.27 8.57
CA HIS A 534 10.85 21.36 8.73
C HIS A 534 10.95 20.45 9.98
N LEU A 535 12.16 20.10 10.42
CA LEU A 535 12.37 19.29 11.63
C LEU A 535 12.35 20.10 12.93
N ASN A 536 12.54 21.42 12.86
CA ASN A 536 12.84 22.27 14.00
C ASN A 536 11.71 22.30 15.02
N MET A 537 10.46 22.46 14.58
CA MET A 537 9.31 22.50 15.49
C MET A 537 9.11 21.17 16.23
N SER A 538 9.22 20.05 15.50
CA SER A 538 9.14 18.71 16.10
C SER A 538 10.25 18.47 17.12
N GLN A 539 11.47 18.93 16.83
CA GLN A 539 12.60 18.83 17.75
C GLN A 539 12.39 19.67 19.01
N VAL A 540 11.94 20.92 18.90
CA VAL A 540 11.68 21.78 20.06
C VAL A 540 10.54 21.21 20.90
N ALA A 541 9.40 20.90 20.29
CA ALA A 541 8.21 20.42 21.02
C ALA A 541 8.43 19.10 21.76
N GLN A 542 9.31 18.22 21.26
CA GLN A 542 9.49 16.87 21.82
C GLN A 542 10.77 16.71 22.66
N LYS A 543 11.76 17.59 22.52
CA LYS A 543 13.07 17.44 23.18
C LYS A 543 13.44 18.60 24.10
N GLN A 544 12.66 19.66 24.15
CA GLN A 544 12.92 20.82 25.00
C GLN A 544 11.69 21.12 25.88
N ASP A 545 11.91 21.89 26.94
CA ASP A 545 10.83 22.36 27.80
C ASP A 545 10.13 23.56 27.15
N ILE A 546 8.94 23.33 26.61
CA ILE A 546 8.15 24.38 25.95
C ILE A 546 7.52 25.38 26.94
N THR A 547 7.66 25.14 28.25
CA THR A 547 7.25 26.07 29.31
C THR A 547 8.36 27.05 29.68
N ASP A 548 9.60 26.80 29.27
CA ASP A 548 10.72 27.70 29.48
C ASP A 548 10.62 28.93 28.54
N PRO A 549 10.50 30.15 29.08
CA PRO A 549 10.43 31.37 28.28
C PRO A 549 11.64 31.57 27.35
N GLU A 550 12.84 31.12 27.72
CA GLU A 550 14.03 31.25 26.88
C GLU A 550 13.95 30.35 25.64
N VAL A 551 13.46 29.12 25.80
CA VAL A 551 13.22 28.17 24.70
C VAL A 551 12.21 28.75 23.70
N VAL A 552 11.08 29.26 24.21
CA VAL A 552 10.04 29.86 23.37
C VAL A 552 10.55 31.12 22.67
N GLN A 553 11.28 32.00 23.35
CA GLN A 553 11.87 33.20 22.74
C GLN A 553 12.88 32.86 21.64
N ALA A 554 13.74 31.85 21.88
CA ALA A 554 14.69 31.39 20.89
C ALA A 554 13.99 30.83 19.64
N PHE A 555 12.92 30.04 19.83
CA PHE A 555 12.12 29.51 18.74
C PHE A 555 11.37 30.62 18.00
N ALA A 556 10.72 31.55 18.70
CA ALA A 556 10.04 32.71 18.12
C ALA A 556 11.00 33.56 17.27
N LYS A 557 12.22 33.83 17.78
CA LYS A 557 13.25 34.56 17.03
C LYS A 557 13.66 33.84 15.74
N LYS A 558 13.71 32.51 15.76
CA LYS A 558 14.08 31.70 14.60
C LYS A 558 12.97 31.64 13.54
N VAL A 559 11.72 31.61 13.98
CA VAL A 559 10.54 31.60 13.09
C VAL A 559 10.23 32.99 12.52
N GLY A 560 10.43 34.05 13.31
CA GLY A 560 10.38 35.44 12.85
C GLY A 560 8.97 36.05 12.79
N ASP A 561 8.01 35.38 12.14
CA ASP A 561 6.64 35.90 11.99
C ASP A 561 5.55 34.80 11.99
N GLU A 562 4.28 35.23 12.08
CA GLU A 562 3.11 34.34 12.12
C GLU A 562 2.95 33.49 10.85
N ARG A 563 3.35 34.01 9.69
CA ARG A 563 3.23 33.28 8.41
C ARG A 563 4.19 32.08 8.41
N HIS A 564 5.43 32.27 8.83
CA HIS A 564 6.41 31.18 8.97
C HIS A 564 6.00 30.19 10.05
N LEU A 565 5.47 30.67 11.19
CA LEU A 565 4.99 29.82 12.28
C LEU A 565 3.85 28.91 11.83
N THR A 566 2.84 29.48 11.18
CA THR A 566 1.67 28.76 10.67
C THR A 566 2.07 27.73 9.63
N ALA A 567 2.93 28.11 8.68
CA ALA A 567 3.42 27.20 7.65
C ALA A 567 4.23 26.03 8.24
N LEU A 568 5.12 26.31 9.19
CA LEU A 568 5.94 25.29 9.84
C LEU A 568 5.07 24.33 10.67
N TYR A 569 4.10 24.85 11.42
CA TYR A 569 3.17 24.04 12.21
C TYR A 569 2.37 23.09 11.33
N LEU A 570 1.75 23.60 10.27
CA LEU A 570 0.93 22.79 9.36
C LEU A 570 1.78 21.71 8.66
N LEU A 571 2.98 22.05 8.20
CA LEU A 571 3.90 21.07 7.61
C LEU A 571 4.32 20.02 8.64
N THR A 572 4.66 20.43 9.87
CA THR A 572 5.09 19.52 10.94
C THR A 572 3.99 18.54 11.33
N VAL A 573 2.74 19.00 11.48
CA VAL A 573 1.61 18.12 11.78
C VAL A 573 1.37 17.12 10.65
N ALA A 574 1.43 17.58 9.40
CA ALA A 574 1.28 16.71 8.24
C ALA A 574 2.41 15.67 8.13
N ASP A 575 3.65 16.07 8.40
CA ASP A 575 4.85 15.23 8.38
C ASP A 575 4.78 14.14 9.44
N VAL A 576 4.59 14.53 10.71
CA VAL A 576 4.49 13.57 11.83
C VAL A 576 3.38 12.53 11.58
N ARG A 577 2.25 12.92 10.96
CA ARG A 577 1.21 11.96 10.54
C ARG A 577 1.54 11.14 9.31
N GLY A 578 2.40 11.64 8.43
CA GLY A 578 2.89 10.96 7.25
C GLY A 578 3.96 9.89 7.56
N THR A 579 4.58 9.93 8.74
CA THR A 579 5.63 8.96 9.13
C THR A 579 5.09 7.53 9.33
N SER A 580 4.02 7.39 10.13
CA SER A 580 3.38 6.10 10.46
C SER A 580 2.04 6.31 11.19
N PRO A 581 1.04 5.42 11.00
CA PRO A 581 -0.22 5.46 11.75
C PRO A 581 -0.05 5.41 13.27
N LYS A 582 1.08 4.89 13.78
CA LYS A 582 1.35 4.74 15.22
C LYS A 582 2.05 5.94 15.84
N VAL A 583 2.65 6.83 15.04
CA VAL A 583 3.52 7.90 15.54
C VAL A 583 2.72 9.09 16.05
N TRP A 584 1.59 9.40 15.41
CA TRP A 584 0.72 10.50 15.81
C TRP A 584 -0.26 10.07 16.91
N ASN A 585 -0.34 10.87 17.97
CA ASN A 585 -1.30 10.71 19.06
C ASN A 585 -1.73 12.08 19.62
N ALA A 586 -2.77 12.09 20.46
CA ALA A 586 -3.33 13.32 21.03
C ALA A 586 -2.28 14.15 21.79
N TRP A 587 -1.38 13.49 22.53
CA TRP A 587 -0.32 14.15 23.29
C TRP A 587 0.68 14.90 22.40
N LYS A 588 1.17 14.28 21.31
CA LYS A 588 2.05 14.99 20.35
C LYS A 588 1.34 16.14 19.66
N GLY A 589 0.06 15.97 19.32
CA GLY A 589 -0.75 17.04 18.77
C GLY A 589 -0.83 18.22 19.72
N LYS A 590 -1.08 17.96 21.00
CA LYS A 590 -1.14 18.96 22.07
C LYS A 590 0.19 19.71 22.23
N LEU A 591 1.33 19.01 22.30
CA LEU A 591 2.65 19.65 22.39
C LEU A 591 2.95 20.61 21.24
N LEU A 592 2.64 20.20 20.00
CA LEU A 592 2.85 21.05 18.82
C LEU A 592 1.92 22.27 18.85
N GLU A 593 0.65 22.07 19.22
CA GLU A 593 -0.33 23.16 19.32
C GLU A 593 0.03 24.16 20.44
N ASP A 594 0.48 23.68 21.59
CA ASP A 594 0.88 24.54 22.71
C ASP A 594 2.11 25.38 22.33
N LEU A 595 3.14 24.77 21.73
CA LEU A 595 4.29 25.50 21.21
C LEU A 595 3.87 26.55 20.19
N TYR A 596 2.96 26.22 19.27
CA TYR A 596 2.41 27.19 18.31
C TYR A 596 1.77 28.39 19.03
N ARG A 597 0.86 28.14 19.98
CA ARG A 597 0.10 29.18 20.68
C ARG A 597 0.99 30.08 21.53
N VAL A 598 1.97 29.51 22.24
CA VAL A 598 2.89 30.30 23.06
C VAL A 598 3.80 31.15 22.15
N THR A 599 4.32 30.58 21.07
CA THR A 599 5.18 31.30 20.12
C THR A 599 4.42 32.44 19.43
N LEU A 600 3.17 32.22 19.02
CA LEU A 600 2.35 33.25 18.39
C LEU A 600 2.14 34.47 19.31
N ARG A 601 1.95 34.23 20.61
CA ARG A 601 1.84 35.30 21.61
C ARG A 601 3.13 36.11 21.70
N VAL A 602 4.29 35.46 21.73
CA VAL A 602 5.60 36.13 21.76
C VAL A 602 5.82 36.98 20.51
N LEU A 603 5.45 36.47 19.34
CA LEU A 603 5.53 37.23 18.08
C LEU A 603 4.58 38.45 18.06
N GLY A 604 3.42 38.35 18.72
CA GLY A 604 2.48 39.45 18.93
C GLY A 604 2.92 40.49 19.97
N GLY A 605 4.13 40.36 20.55
CA GLY A 605 4.69 41.30 21.52
C GLY A 605 4.37 41.01 22.98
N ALA A 606 3.74 39.87 23.29
CA ALA A 606 3.57 39.43 24.67
C ALA A 606 4.91 39.04 25.30
N LYS A 607 5.19 39.50 26.52
CA LYS A 607 6.28 38.91 27.31
C LYS A 607 5.81 37.54 27.80
N PRO A 608 6.54 36.44 27.52
CA PRO A 608 6.22 35.15 28.09
C PRO A 608 6.44 35.26 29.61
N ASP A 609 5.35 35.37 30.35
CA ASP A 609 5.31 35.46 31.81
C ASP A 609 4.43 34.32 32.32
N ALA A 610 4.98 33.49 33.21
CA ALA A 610 4.27 32.39 33.85
C ALA A 610 3.01 32.88 34.59
N SER A 611 3.00 34.14 35.04
CA SER A 611 1.82 34.76 35.66
C SER A 611 0.65 34.95 34.68
N SER A 612 0.94 35.22 33.40
CA SER A 612 -0.06 35.38 32.35
C SER A 612 -0.65 34.05 31.89
N GLU A 613 0.15 32.98 31.89
CA GLU A 613 -0.31 31.63 31.58
C GLU A 613 -1.19 31.05 32.69
N LEU A 614 -0.78 31.24 33.94
CA LEU A 614 -1.57 30.90 35.13
C LEU A 614 -2.95 31.55 35.06
N ALA A 615 -3.01 32.86 34.82
CA ALA A 615 -4.26 33.61 34.74
C ALA A 615 -5.16 33.11 33.60
N GLN A 616 -4.57 32.73 32.46
CA GLN A 616 -5.32 32.24 31.30
C GLN A 616 -5.86 30.82 31.49
N HIS A 617 -5.08 29.91 32.09
CA HIS A 617 -5.57 28.57 32.43
C HIS A 617 -6.69 28.64 33.46
N GLN A 618 -6.54 29.50 34.47
CA GLN A 618 -7.57 29.79 35.44
C GLN A 618 -8.84 30.35 34.78
N GLU A 619 -8.74 31.39 33.94
CA GLU A 619 -9.93 31.96 33.28
C GLU A 619 -10.59 30.99 32.29
N GLY A 620 -9.79 30.24 31.52
CA GLY A 620 -10.29 29.20 30.62
C GLY A 620 -11.02 28.08 31.37
N SER A 621 -10.53 27.70 32.55
CA SER A 621 -11.19 26.74 33.43
C SER A 621 -12.47 27.31 34.03
N ARG A 622 -12.46 28.58 34.46
CA ARG A 622 -13.68 29.29 34.93
C ARG A 622 -14.76 29.28 33.85
N ALA A 623 -14.40 29.63 32.61
CA ALA A 623 -15.32 29.59 31.47
C ALA A 623 -15.94 28.20 31.25
N LYS A 624 -15.15 27.12 31.39
CA LYS A 624 -15.63 25.73 31.27
C LYS A 624 -16.49 25.30 32.46
N LEU A 625 -16.13 25.68 33.69
CA LEU A 625 -16.91 25.40 34.91
C LEU A 625 -18.27 26.11 34.87
N ARG A 626 -18.32 27.33 34.34
CA ARG A 626 -19.57 28.07 34.10
C ARG A 626 -20.51 27.35 33.10
N LEU A 627 -19.98 26.63 32.11
CA LEU A 627 -20.79 25.78 31.22
C LEU A 627 -21.48 24.62 31.95
N TYR A 628 -20.93 24.21 33.10
CA TYR A 628 -21.54 23.22 34.00
C TYR A 628 -22.38 23.85 35.13
N ALA A 629 -22.68 25.15 35.03
CA ALA A 629 -23.41 25.93 36.04
C ALA A 629 -22.78 25.92 37.44
N ILE A 630 -21.44 25.81 37.51
CA ILE A 630 -20.69 25.89 38.77
C ILE A 630 -20.26 27.33 38.98
N GLU A 631 -20.67 27.92 40.11
CA GLU A 631 -20.30 29.29 40.47
C GLU A 631 -18.84 29.38 40.92
N ASP A 632 -18.18 30.51 40.64
CA ASP A 632 -16.78 30.76 40.99
C ASP A 632 -16.49 30.57 42.49
N SER A 633 -17.45 30.93 43.35
CA SER A 633 -17.38 30.77 44.81
C SER A 633 -17.23 29.31 45.27
N ALA A 634 -17.71 28.34 44.48
CA ALA A 634 -17.76 26.92 44.86
C ALA A 634 -16.38 26.25 44.84
N TYR A 635 -15.45 26.74 44.03
CA TYR A 635 -14.11 26.14 43.84
C TYR A 635 -12.94 27.08 44.19
N GLU A 636 -13.20 28.35 44.51
CA GLU A 636 -12.17 29.31 44.86
C GLU A 636 -11.31 28.90 46.07
N ASN A 637 -11.90 28.24 47.07
CA ASN A 637 -11.15 27.75 48.22
C ASN A 637 -10.23 26.58 47.86
N LEU A 638 -10.66 25.69 46.95
CA LEU A 638 -9.83 24.62 46.43
C LEU A 638 -8.66 25.21 45.64
N TRP A 639 -8.92 26.14 44.72
CA TRP A 639 -7.89 26.74 43.87
C TRP A 639 -6.84 27.54 44.66
N LYS A 640 -7.20 28.15 45.79
CA LYS A 640 -6.25 28.81 46.71
C LYS A 640 -5.27 27.83 47.36
N GLN A 641 -5.60 26.54 47.43
CA GLN A 641 -4.75 25.50 48.00
C GLN A 641 -3.84 24.83 46.96
N LEU A 642 -4.10 25.07 45.66
CA LEU A 642 -3.32 24.51 44.56
C LEU A 642 -2.15 25.45 44.23
N ASP A 643 -0.98 24.87 43.94
CA ASP A 643 0.20 25.66 43.60
C ASP A 643 0.17 26.15 42.15
N VAL A 644 1.01 27.13 41.83
CA VAL A 644 1.13 27.68 40.46
C VAL A 644 1.54 26.58 39.48
N ALA A 645 2.37 25.63 39.92
CA ALA A 645 2.82 24.51 39.10
C ALA A 645 1.68 23.58 38.66
N PHE A 646 0.66 23.38 39.50
CA PHE A 646 -0.54 22.62 39.15
C PHE A 646 -1.26 23.23 37.95
N PHE A 647 -1.51 24.54 37.98
CA PHE A 647 -2.22 25.23 36.89
C PHE A 647 -1.40 25.33 35.62
N LEU A 648 -0.07 25.45 35.70
CA LEU A 648 0.79 25.52 34.52
C LEU A 648 0.99 24.16 33.84
N ARG A 649 0.87 23.05 34.58
CA ARG A 649 1.05 21.68 34.04
C ARG A 649 -0.20 21.08 33.41
N GLN A 650 -1.36 21.70 33.61
CA GLN A 650 -2.64 21.17 33.15
C GLN A 650 -3.35 22.18 32.27
N ASP A 651 -4.14 21.69 31.32
CA ASP A 651 -4.94 22.58 30.49
C ASP A 651 -6.25 23.00 31.19
N ALA A 652 -6.90 24.01 30.63
CA ALA A 652 -8.13 24.54 31.20
C ALA A 652 -9.27 23.49 31.32
N ALA A 653 -9.30 22.48 30.46
CA ALA A 653 -10.27 21.39 30.51
C ALA A 653 -10.00 20.46 31.68
N ASP A 654 -8.74 20.05 31.84
CA ASP A 654 -8.32 19.11 32.88
C ASP A 654 -8.45 19.73 34.26
N ILE A 655 -8.07 21.00 34.42
CA ILE A 655 -8.28 21.77 35.65
C ILE A 655 -9.78 21.85 35.96
N ALA A 656 -10.63 22.17 34.98
CA ALA A 656 -12.08 22.21 35.17
C ALA A 656 -12.68 20.83 35.49
N TRP A 657 -12.15 19.76 34.91
CA TRP A 657 -12.58 18.40 35.20
C TRP A 657 -12.17 17.99 36.62
N LEU A 658 -10.92 18.21 37.03
CA LEU A 658 -10.44 17.93 38.39
C LEU A 658 -11.21 18.73 39.45
N THR A 659 -11.44 20.01 39.18
CA THR A 659 -12.22 20.89 40.06
C THR A 659 -13.67 20.43 40.27
N ARG A 660 -14.22 19.61 39.36
CA ARG A 660 -15.56 19.03 39.49
C ARG A 660 -15.62 17.74 40.29
N HIS A 661 -14.48 17.06 40.44
CA HIS A 661 -14.39 15.73 41.05
C HIS A 661 -13.69 15.73 42.41
N LEU A 662 -13.02 16.84 42.74
CA LEU A 662 -12.47 17.18 44.06
C LEU A 662 -13.45 18.13 44.76
#